data_AF-A0A0V1IMG6-F1
#
_entry.id   AF-A0A0V1IMG6-F1
#
_cell.length_a   1.000
_cell.length_b   1.000
_cell.length_c   1.000
_cell.angle_alpha   90.00
_cell.angle_beta   90.00
_cell.angle_gamma   90.00
#
_symmetry.space_group_name_H-M   'P 1'
#
loop_
_entity.id
_entity.type
_entity.pdbx_description
1 polymer ?
#
loop_
_entity_poly.entity_id
_entity_poly.type
_entity_poly.pdbx_seq_one_letter_code
_entity_poly.pdbx_strand_id
1 'polypeptide(L)'
;MNIGTLSLQTRLKSFFTKTSAERLWKGVTSVSNVGRRKGRARSVRKAKDLNRGQILGLGKINTLWPGLNSPVTVGRQVLEPKYLPPDAEREQRLLKLREMTRGSRVKLHPLERGWSGSSLEGRKLGPPACIAEQENSDQFKTIVLETKTVRHMTARLGQVKRISLLAVVGNGNGLAGFAFAKMLDSKSALRKASNMAAKRLRYIERFDNHTIYQDFWAECRSTQIFAQRMPEGYGLHCHRALKSICEVVGIKNLYARVEGNTRCYQSLTKAFFTGLLNQETYQQLADHKRLLVVEFSKERDYFPRVIARPSAGSVRRDSEVEKDEVLDVDDLYGEGRYPYKRPKRKPFWINQAGYLHKLWKEHPKRNMAEVKVFSVFLFLLTYVSWLMVLWWTIQLQHMKFIQPVLGLLNKFRMLAVVRKQTACLRMCSDLFQPDSLFTPKARKVKKTRSRSFSLAKGIESEKLIDQIMDQFSSRISESETVFCLFNPGASDLPLKLFEAGAKKIIILESDIEFVSHWQRFARQNNSRIWTYNFDFGRLNELTVKFFRKNHVYPLHSFLEACAINADPQWTATGEQSATDRDPPVVYIGVLPPFHERSIFLCLLANRMTRQNAFAFGPSEMLAFVSAPKYILLSADDVKLPKMTRYRRLHYHLYFDFQHILTEPISTFYPNISVPKKIQYSSQVEKASLDVNSLYLVRMKPKLKLPIKTDNRNDLSVDHVLSGLSFFHRQLTASPKNTTIEEFLSNLLPGVRPYLESFDHDFSQKLESIPMEQILSMYEKIIDWPGYTECGYKDEVDDWLEMIWTSPSKS
;
A
#
# COMPACT_ATOMS: atom_id res chain seq x y z
N MET A 1 -11.66 -17.54 45.31
CA MET A 1 -10.26 -17.86 44.95
C MET A 1 -9.93 -19.25 45.47
N ASN A 2 -9.74 -20.25 44.60
CA ASN A 2 -9.03 -21.48 44.96
C ASN A 2 -7.55 -21.23 44.66
N ILE A 3 -6.79 -20.85 45.68
CA ILE A 3 -5.33 -20.78 45.59
C ILE A 3 -4.87 -22.24 45.50
N GLY A 4 -4.70 -22.72 44.26
CA GLY A 4 -4.07 -23.99 44.01
C GLY A 4 -2.68 -23.96 44.62
N THR A 5 -2.50 -24.73 45.68
CA THR A 5 -1.21 -25.02 46.28
C THR A 5 -0.26 -25.51 45.19
N LEU A 6 0.68 -24.66 44.77
CA LEU A 6 1.84 -25.10 44.02
C LEU A 6 2.66 -25.99 44.95
N SER A 7 2.34 -27.28 44.99
CA SER A 7 3.22 -28.27 45.58
C SER A 7 4.52 -28.26 44.78
N LEU A 8 5.54 -27.63 45.34
CA LEU A 8 6.92 -27.86 44.92
C LEU A 8 7.21 -29.33 45.18
N GLN A 9 7.02 -30.19 44.17
CA GLN A 9 7.54 -31.55 44.18
C GLN A 9 9.07 -31.49 44.26
N THR A 10 9.60 -31.41 45.48
CA THR A 10 10.99 -31.68 45.78
C THR A 10 11.22 -33.18 45.60
N ARG A 11 11.59 -33.59 44.38
CA ARG A 11 12.07 -34.96 44.17
C ARG A 11 13.33 -35.16 45.01
N LEU A 12 13.29 -36.10 45.96
CA LEU A 12 14.46 -36.56 46.69
C LEU A 12 15.46 -37.12 45.66
N LYS A 13 16.58 -36.43 45.46
CA LYS A 13 17.63 -36.84 44.52
C LYS A 13 18.60 -37.78 45.24
N SER A 14 18.56 -39.07 44.93
CA SER A 14 19.58 -40.05 45.31
C SER A 14 20.49 -40.40 44.12
N PHE A 15 21.65 -41.02 44.38
CA PHE A 15 22.54 -41.52 43.31
C PHE A 15 21.80 -42.44 42.33
N PHE A 16 20.98 -43.35 42.83
CA PHE A 16 20.20 -44.31 42.04
C PHE A 16 19.07 -43.69 41.21
N THR A 17 18.67 -42.45 41.52
CA THR A 17 17.64 -41.72 40.76
C THR A 17 18.22 -40.80 39.66
N LYS A 18 19.54 -40.72 39.54
CA LYS A 18 20.19 -39.95 38.46
C LYS A 18 19.96 -40.63 37.12
N THR A 19 19.74 -39.83 36.08
CA THR A 19 19.55 -40.33 34.71
C THR A 19 20.56 -39.70 33.76
N SER A 20 20.72 -40.29 32.58
CA SER A 20 21.65 -39.79 31.56
C SER A 20 21.28 -38.38 31.10
N ALA A 21 22.28 -37.61 30.69
CA ALA A 21 22.09 -36.26 30.15
C ALA A 21 21.12 -36.25 28.96
N GLU A 22 21.15 -37.28 28.11
CA GLU A 22 20.21 -37.45 27.00
C GLU A 22 18.75 -37.57 27.46
N ARG A 23 18.49 -38.35 28.52
CA ARG A 23 17.15 -38.51 29.08
C ARG A 23 16.65 -37.22 29.74
N LEU A 24 17.53 -36.51 30.44
CA LEU A 24 17.24 -35.20 31.01
C LEU A 24 16.93 -34.17 29.91
N TRP A 25 17.78 -34.05 28.90
CA TRP A 25 17.55 -33.15 27.77
C TRP A 25 16.32 -33.54 26.97
N LYS A 26 16.02 -34.83 26.81
CA LYS A 26 14.77 -35.30 26.19
C LYS A 26 13.57 -34.80 26.97
N GLY A 27 13.58 -34.82 28.31
CA GLY A 27 12.52 -34.24 29.13
C GLY A 27 12.31 -32.74 28.91
N VAL A 28 13.38 -31.97 28.75
CA VAL A 28 13.35 -30.50 28.57
C VAL A 28 13.04 -30.08 27.12
N THR A 29 13.55 -30.83 26.15
CA THR A 29 13.45 -30.49 24.71
C THR A 29 12.27 -31.16 24.03
N SER A 30 11.81 -32.29 24.55
CA SER A 30 10.63 -32.94 24.00
C SER A 30 9.36 -32.19 24.38
N VAL A 31 8.40 -32.29 23.48
CA VAL A 31 7.02 -31.90 23.70
C VAL A 31 6.20 -33.17 23.49
N SER A 32 4.97 -33.22 23.99
CA SER A 32 4.09 -34.36 23.73
C SER A 32 4.03 -34.66 22.22
N ASN A 33 3.92 -35.93 21.84
CA ASN A 33 3.86 -36.32 20.41
C ASN A 33 2.77 -35.55 19.66
N VAL A 34 1.65 -35.27 20.35
CA VAL A 34 0.55 -34.42 19.86
C VAL A 34 1.02 -32.96 19.69
N GLY A 35 1.72 -32.41 20.68
CA GLY A 35 2.28 -31.06 20.62
C GLY A 35 3.31 -30.88 19.50
N ARG A 36 4.18 -31.87 19.27
CA ARG A 36 5.18 -31.87 18.17
C ARG A 36 4.49 -31.89 16.81
N ARG A 37 3.51 -32.78 16.63
CA ARG A 37 2.78 -32.98 15.36
C ARG A 37 1.91 -31.77 15.01
N LYS A 38 1.28 -31.13 16.00
CA LYS A 38 0.34 -30.01 15.80
C LYS A 38 0.96 -28.62 16.01
N GLY A 39 2.26 -28.53 16.30
CA GLY A 39 2.95 -27.24 16.47
C GLY A 39 2.45 -26.41 17.66
N ARG A 40 2.05 -27.06 18.77
CA ARG A 40 1.50 -26.37 19.95
C ARG A 40 2.58 -25.69 20.82
N ALA A 41 3.85 -25.98 20.58
CA ALA A 41 4.96 -25.41 21.32
C ALA A 41 5.48 -24.13 20.66
N ARG A 42 5.55 -23.03 21.43
CA ARG A 42 6.03 -21.72 20.94
C ARG A 42 7.55 -21.65 20.77
N SER A 43 8.33 -22.34 21.63
CA SER A 43 9.79 -22.37 21.58
C SER A 43 10.32 -23.58 22.35
N VAL A 44 11.36 -24.25 21.84
CA VAL A 44 12.03 -25.36 22.51
C VAL A 44 13.45 -24.93 22.86
N ARG A 45 13.89 -25.17 24.09
CA ARG A 45 15.28 -24.91 24.50
C ARG A 45 16.21 -25.82 23.70
N LYS A 46 17.33 -25.30 23.21
CA LYS A 46 18.36 -26.13 22.58
C LYS A 46 19.11 -26.92 23.67
N ALA A 47 19.33 -28.21 23.43
CA ALA A 47 20.18 -29.01 24.30
C ALA A 47 21.60 -28.44 24.29
N LYS A 48 22.19 -28.29 25.48
CA LYS A 48 23.59 -27.90 25.64
C LYS A 48 24.38 -29.13 26.04
N ASP A 49 25.41 -29.43 25.28
CA ASP A 49 26.35 -30.48 25.66
C ASP A 49 27.22 -29.97 26.82
N LEU A 50 27.13 -30.66 27.97
CA LEU A 50 27.88 -30.32 29.18
C LEU A 50 29.26 -30.96 29.20
N ASN A 51 29.50 -31.96 28.35
CA ASN A 51 30.77 -32.69 28.27
C ASN A 51 31.80 -31.94 27.41
N ARG A 52 31.34 -31.04 26.53
CA ARG A 52 32.21 -30.20 25.72
C ARG A 52 33.11 -29.33 26.60
N GLY A 53 34.42 -29.53 26.48
CA GLY A 53 35.44 -28.80 27.24
C GLY A 53 35.81 -29.43 28.58
N GLN A 54 35.29 -30.61 28.91
CA GLN A 54 35.75 -31.40 30.07
C GLN A 54 36.81 -32.42 29.64
N ILE A 55 37.84 -32.61 30.48
CA ILE A 55 38.91 -33.59 30.26
C ILE A 55 38.85 -34.60 31.41
N LEU A 56 39.03 -35.88 31.08
CA LEU A 56 39.03 -36.97 32.08
C LEU A 56 40.16 -36.77 33.10
N GLY A 57 39.89 -37.11 34.37
CA GLY A 57 40.84 -36.91 35.48
C GLY A 57 40.89 -35.48 36.03
N LEU A 58 40.24 -34.49 35.42
CA LEU A 58 40.23 -33.11 35.95
C LEU A 58 38.95 -32.79 36.72
N GLY A 59 39.05 -32.67 38.05
CA GLY A 59 37.93 -32.35 38.95
C GLY A 59 37.90 -30.90 39.44
N LYS A 60 37.01 -30.63 40.42
CA LYS A 60 37.04 -29.39 41.24
C LYS A 60 38.28 -29.34 42.13
N ILE A 61 38.64 -30.49 42.70
CA ILE A 61 39.90 -30.68 43.38
C ILE A 61 40.95 -30.87 42.28
N ASN A 62 41.93 -29.97 42.23
CA ASN A 62 43.00 -30.07 41.25
C ASN A 62 43.94 -31.20 41.66
N THR A 63 43.84 -32.35 41.00
CA THR A 63 44.61 -33.56 41.33
C THR A 63 45.32 -34.02 40.08
N LEU A 64 46.61 -34.29 40.17
CA LEU A 64 47.40 -34.91 39.12
C LEU A 64 47.18 -36.42 39.18
N TRP A 65 46.70 -36.98 38.06
CA TRP A 65 46.47 -38.41 37.86
C TRP A 65 47.35 -38.88 36.70
N PRO A 66 48.47 -39.56 37.01
CA PRO A 66 49.37 -40.13 36.00
C PRO A 66 48.60 -41.10 35.09
N GLY A 67 48.69 -40.92 33.78
CA GLY A 67 47.97 -41.69 32.76
C GLY A 67 46.56 -41.19 32.41
N LEU A 68 46.02 -40.20 33.13
CA LEU A 68 44.70 -39.59 32.84
C LEU A 68 44.84 -38.14 32.37
N ASN A 69 45.34 -37.26 33.24
CA ASN A 69 45.48 -35.83 32.94
C ASN A 69 46.95 -35.39 32.79
N SER A 70 47.88 -36.30 33.09
CA SER A 70 49.32 -36.14 32.98
C SER A 70 49.92 -37.43 32.43
N PRO A 71 51.09 -37.40 31.78
CA PRO A 71 51.79 -38.62 31.37
C PRO A 71 52.18 -39.48 32.58
N VAL A 72 52.28 -40.79 32.39
CA VAL A 72 52.65 -41.74 33.47
C VAL A 72 54.10 -41.50 33.95
N THR A 73 54.98 -41.12 33.03
CA THR A 73 56.38 -40.80 33.31
C THR A 73 56.73 -39.40 32.82
N VAL A 74 57.58 -38.71 33.57
CA VAL A 74 58.25 -37.48 33.13
C VAL A 74 59.75 -37.73 33.25
N GLY A 75 60.43 -37.84 32.11
CA GLY A 75 61.82 -38.31 32.06
C GLY A 75 61.93 -39.79 32.50
N ARG A 76 62.78 -40.08 33.49
CA ARG A 76 62.97 -41.43 34.06
C ARG A 76 62.09 -41.71 35.29
N GLN A 77 61.34 -40.72 35.77
CA GLN A 77 60.57 -40.83 37.01
C GLN A 77 59.10 -41.15 36.70
N VAL A 78 58.57 -42.18 37.37
CA VAL A 78 57.14 -42.48 37.39
C VAL A 78 56.47 -41.47 38.31
N LEU A 79 55.43 -40.80 37.81
CA LEU A 79 54.67 -39.85 38.60
C LEU A 79 53.68 -40.58 39.51
N GLU A 80 53.46 -40.05 40.71
CA GLU A 80 52.43 -40.52 41.65
C GLU A 80 51.24 -39.55 41.69
N PRO A 81 50.02 -40.01 42.05
CA PRO A 81 48.88 -39.14 42.22
C PRO A 81 49.11 -38.08 43.30
N LYS A 82 48.93 -36.79 42.95
CA LYS A 82 49.21 -35.67 43.86
C LYS A 82 48.17 -34.56 43.78
N TYR A 83 47.80 -33.98 44.92
CA TYR A 83 46.98 -32.77 44.97
C TYR A 83 47.80 -31.54 44.58
N LEU A 84 47.28 -30.75 43.65
CA LEU A 84 47.86 -29.49 43.21
C LEU A 84 47.06 -28.31 43.78
N PRO A 85 47.67 -27.11 43.86
CA PRO A 85 46.95 -25.89 44.20
C PRO A 85 45.75 -25.64 43.27
N PRO A 86 44.68 -24.97 43.76
CA PRO A 86 43.54 -24.60 42.92
C PRO A 86 43.96 -23.74 41.73
N ASP A 87 43.55 -24.11 40.52
CA ASP A 87 43.82 -23.36 39.28
C ASP A 87 42.61 -22.48 38.91
N ALA A 88 42.65 -21.22 39.32
CA ALA A 88 41.58 -20.25 39.04
C ALA A 88 41.50 -19.88 37.54
N GLU A 89 42.62 -19.90 36.82
CA GLU A 89 42.66 -19.58 35.39
C GLU A 89 41.92 -20.63 34.56
N ARG A 90 41.96 -21.89 34.97
CA ARG A 90 41.17 -22.97 34.36
C ARG A 90 39.67 -22.71 34.48
N GLU A 91 39.19 -22.29 35.63
CA GLU A 91 37.77 -21.97 35.81
C GLU A 91 37.35 -20.82 34.90
N GLN A 92 38.17 -19.79 34.78
CA GLN A 92 37.97 -18.68 33.85
C GLN A 92 37.97 -19.14 32.38
N ARG A 93 38.89 -20.04 31.98
CA ARG A 93 38.91 -20.64 30.63
C ARG A 93 37.62 -21.42 30.34
N LEU A 94 37.12 -22.21 31.30
CA LEU A 94 35.86 -22.94 31.17
C LEU A 94 34.66 -22.00 31.08
N LEU A 95 34.63 -20.92 31.86
CA LEU A 95 33.60 -19.88 31.79
C LEU A 95 33.61 -19.19 30.43
N LYS A 96 34.79 -18.80 29.93
CA LYS A 96 34.97 -18.21 28.60
C LYS A 96 34.49 -19.14 27.48
N LEU A 97 34.83 -20.43 27.53
CA LEU A 97 34.32 -21.44 26.60
C LEU A 97 32.79 -21.54 26.65
N ARG A 98 32.18 -21.51 27.85
CA ARG A 98 30.72 -21.54 28.02
C ARG A 98 30.04 -20.28 27.47
N GLU A 99 30.68 -19.12 27.61
CA GLU A 99 30.22 -17.85 27.05
C GLU A 99 30.29 -17.83 25.52
N MET A 100 31.41 -18.26 24.94
CA MET A 100 31.56 -18.42 23.49
C MET A 100 30.55 -19.42 22.90
N THR A 101 30.14 -20.41 23.69
CA THR A 101 29.12 -21.41 23.29
C THR A 101 27.68 -20.89 23.44
N ARG A 102 27.45 -19.68 23.97
CA ARG A 102 26.13 -19.02 23.91
C ARG A 102 25.82 -18.72 22.44
N GLY A 103 25.12 -19.63 21.78
CA GLY A 103 24.80 -19.52 20.37
C GLY A 103 24.03 -18.24 20.04
N SER A 104 24.74 -17.23 19.54
CA SER A 104 24.14 -16.07 18.89
C SER A 104 23.43 -16.53 17.62
N ARG A 105 22.29 -15.92 17.28
CA ARG A 105 21.66 -16.17 15.98
C ARG A 105 22.61 -15.64 14.92
N VAL A 106 23.10 -16.52 14.05
CA VAL A 106 23.93 -16.13 12.89
C VAL A 106 23.14 -15.10 12.07
N LYS A 107 23.57 -13.85 12.12
CA LYS A 107 23.04 -12.79 11.25
C LYS A 107 23.66 -13.03 9.86
N LEU A 108 22.84 -13.13 8.83
CA LEU A 108 23.34 -13.17 7.46
C LEU A 108 23.96 -11.83 7.11
N HIS A 109 25.06 -11.85 6.36
CA HIS A 109 25.68 -10.63 5.84
C HIS A 109 24.72 -9.94 4.86
N PRO A 110 24.62 -8.60 4.84
CA PRO A 110 23.71 -7.89 3.93
C PRO A 110 23.88 -8.22 2.44
N LEU A 111 25.09 -8.56 2.00
CA LEU A 111 25.37 -8.97 0.61
C LEU A 111 24.86 -10.39 0.27
N GLU A 112 24.71 -11.26 1.27
CA GLU A 112 24.19 -12.62 1.07
C GLU A 112 22.67 -12.71 1.19
N ARG A 113 22.03 -11.61 1.60
CA ARG A 113 20.58 -11.54 1.76
C ARG A 113 19.91 -11.52 0.39
N GLY A 114 18.77 -12.22 0.30
CA GLY A 114 17.89 -12.13 -0.86
C GLY A 114 17.00 -10.88 -0.84
N TRP A 115 15.72 -11.00 -1.20
CA TRP A 115 14.83 -9.84 -1.28
C TRP A 115 14.48 -9.25 0.10
N SER A 116 14.30 -10.08 1.13
CA SER A 116 13.82 -9.62 2.44
C SER A 116 14.42 -10.40 3.62
N GLY A 117 14.89 -9.66 4.64
CA GLY A 117 15.43 -10.16 5.91
C GLY A 117 16.33 -11.39 5.77
N SER A 118 15.98 -12.44 6.52
CA SER A 118 16.62 -13.76 6.49
C SER A 118 15.90 -14.76 5.57
N SER A 119 15.00 -14.29 4.70
CA SER A 119 14.27 -15.15 3.77
C SER A 119 15.22 -15.78 2.75
N LEU A 120 14.89 -17.00 2.32
CA LEU A 120 15.59 -17.69 1.24
C LEU A 120 15.27 -17.07 -0.14
N GLU A 121 14.17 -16.34 -0.25
CA GLU A 121 13.69 -15.76 -1.51
C GLU A 121 14.68 -14.73 -2.06
N GLY A 122 15.12 -14.93 -3.30
CA GLY A 122 16.12 -14.11 -3.97
C GLY A 122 17.57 -14.39 -3.53
N ARG A 123 17.81 -15.34 -2.62
CA ARG A 123 19.18 -15.69 -2.21
C ARG A 123 19.87 -16.47 -3.32
N LYS A 124 21.10 -16.06 -3.66
CA LYS A 124 21.99 -16.78 -4.57
C LYS A 124 22.63 -17.93 -3.81
N LEU A 125 22.31 -19.15 -4.21
CA LEU A 125 22.84 -20.38 -3.67
C LEU A 125 23.76 -21.03 -4.71
N GLY A 126 24.66 -21.88 -4.24
CA GLY A 126 25.57 -22.63 -5.10
C GLY A 126 24.89 -23.64 -6.04
N PRO A 127 25.68 -24.47 -6.71
CA PRO A 127 25.15 -25.46 -7.64
C PRO A 127 24.21 -26.46 -6.96
N PRO A 128 23.24 -27.00 -7.70
CA PRO A 128 22.42 -28.09 -7.20
C PRO A 128 23.30 -29.30 -6.89
N ALA A 129 22.95 -30.04 -5.83
CA ALA A 129 23.75 -31.17 -5.36
C ALA A 129 23.99 -32.24 -6.44
N CYS A 130 23.10 -32.38 -7.41
CA CYS A 130 23.27 -33.34 -8.51
C CYS A 130 24.28 -32.93 -9.60
N ILE A 131 24.65 -31.64 -9.68
CA ILE A 131 25.66 -31.14 -10.63
C ILE A 131 26.99 -30.85 -9.91
N ALA A 132 26.98 -30.74 -8.57
CA ALA A 132 28.12 -30.31 -7.78
C ALA A 132 29.42 -31.13 -7.94
N GLU A 133 29.34 -32.37 -8.44
CA GLU A 133 30.49 -33.26 -8.66
C GLU A 133 31.03 -33.20 -10.11
N GLN A 134 30.44 -32.38 -10.99
CA GLN A 134 30.83 -32.24 -12.40
C GLN A 134 31.80 -31.05 -12.60
N GLU A 135 32.72 -31.16 -13.57
CA GLU A 135 33.80 -30.18 -13.83
C GLU A 135 33.34 -28.74 -14.15
N ASN A 136 32.05 -28.53 -14.47
CA ASN A 136 31.46 -27.21 -14.75
C ASN A 136 30.42 -26.76 -13.71
N SER A 137 30.44 -27.32 -12.49
CA SER A 137 29.45 -27.03 -11.46
C SER A 137 29.39 -25.56 -11.04
N ASP A 138 30.54 -24.88 -11.01
CA ASP A 138 30.67 -23.56 -10.39
C ASP A 138 29.94 -22.45 -11.15
N GLN A 139 29.67 -22.69 -12.43
CA GLN A 139 28.88 -21.78 -13.25
C GLN A 139 27.40 -21.80 -12.86
N PHE A 140 26.89 -22.92 -12.35
CA PHE A 140 25.49 -23.08 -12.02
C PHE A 140 25.13 -22.39 -10.70
N LYS A 141 24.17 -21.47 -10.79
CA LYS A 141 23.62 -20.75 -9.65
C LYS A 141 22.17 -21.19 -9.42
N THR A 142 21.82 -21.43 -8.17
CA THR A 142 20.44 -21.71 -7.76
C THR A 142 19.86 -20.47 -7.09
N ILE A 143 18.70 -20.00 -7.54
CA ILE A 143 17.95 -18.93 -6.87
C ILE A 143 16.56 -19.42 -6.50
N VAL A 144 16.15 -19.17 -5.26
CA VAL A 144 14.79 -19.47 -4.78
C VAL A 144 13.88 -18.30 -5.09
N LEU A 145 12.80 -18.52 -5.84
CA LEU A 145 11.83 -17.47 -6.18
C LEU A 145 10.71 -17.32 -5.15
N GLU A 146 10.25 -18.44 -4.57
CA GLU A 146 9.10 -18.42 -3.67
C GLU A 146 9.20 -19.56 -2.65
N THR A 147 8.94 -19.25 -1.38
CA THR A 147 8.80 -20.25 -0.31
C THR A 147 7.45 -20.08 0.40
N LYS A 148 6.52 -21.01 0.16
CA LYS A 148 5.18 -21.00 0.76
C LYS A 148 4.98 -22.14 1.74
N THR A 149 4.39 -21.83 2.90
CA THR A 149 3.85 -22.86 3.78
C THR A 149 2.44 -23.24 3.32
N VAL A 150 2.26 -24.49 2.89
CA VAL A 150 0.97 -25.06 2.46
C VAL A 150 0.50 -26.06 3.51
N ARG A 151 -0.81 -26.20 3.69
CA ARG A 151 -1.40 -27.14 4.64
C ARG A 151 -2.46 -27.98 3.92
N HIS A 152 -2.51 -29.28 4.23
CA HIS A 152 -3.55 -30.18 3.72
C HIS A 152 -4.15 -30.99 4.87
N MET A 153 -5.41 -31.37 4.76
CA MET A 153 -6.11 -32.16 5.78
C MET A 153 -5.84 -33.65 5.56
N THR A 154 -5.56 -34.38 6.64
CA THR A 154 -5.38 -35.83 6.63
C THR A 154 -6.24 -36.44 7.73
N ALA A 155 -6.81 -37.62 7.50
CA ALA A 155 -7.72 -38.26 8.46
C ALA A 155 -7.06 -38.50 9.84
N ARG A 156 -5.79 -38.93 9.87
CA ARG A 156 -5.10 -39.28 11.12
C ARG A 156 -4.45 -38.09 11.83
N LEU A 157 -3.78 -37.20 11.08
CA LEU A 157 -2.96 -36.13 11.66
C LEU A 157 -3.69 -34.79 11.67
N GLY A 158 -4.86 -34.68 11.03
CA GLY A 158 -5.53 -33.42 10.79
C GLY A 158 -4.72 -32.57 9.81
N GLN A 159 -4.51 -31.30 10.15
CA GLN A 159 -3.83 -30.35 9.29
C GLN A 159 -2.31 -30.57 9.26
N VAL A 160 -1.78 -31.09 8.14
CA VAL A 160 -0.36 -31.35 7.94
C VAL A 160 0.29 -30.23 7.12
N LYS A 161 1.29 -29.59 7.73
CA LYS A 161 2.12 -28.56 7.10
C LYS A 161 3.10 -29.18 6.09
N ARG A 162 3.24 -28.55 4.93
CA ARG A 162 4.30 -28.77 3.95
C ARG A 162 4.85 -27.42 3.48
N ILE A 163 6.09 -27.42 3.01
CA ILE A 163 6.76 -26.26 2.42
C ILE A 163 6.81 -26.49 0.92
N SER A 164 6.17 -25.59 0.18
CA SER A 164 6.24 -25.49 -1.28
C SER A 164 7.31 -24.49 -1.65
N LEU A 165 8.30 -24.89 -2.43
CA LEU A 165 9.42 -24.06 -2.83
C LEU A 165 9.57 -24.09 -4.35
N LEU A 166 9.72 -22.92 -4.96
CA LEU A 166 10.01 -22.73 -6.38
C LEU A 166 11.45 -22.25 -6.53
N ALA A 167 12.27 -23.00 -7.27
CA ALA A 167 13.67 -22.69 -7.52
C ALA A 167 13.95 -22.61 -9.02
N VAL A 168 14.93 -21.78 -9.38
CA VAL A 168 15.48 -21.62 -10.72
C VAL A 168 16.98 -21.92 -10.65
N VAL A 169 17.48 -22.64 -11.65
CA VAL A 169 18.89 -23.03 -11.78
C VAL A 169 19.36 -22.65 -13.17
N GLY A 170 20.60 -22.21 -13.31
CA GLY A 170 21.19 -21.91 -14.62
C GLY A 170 22.61 -21.39 -14.52
N ASN A 171 23.28 -21.33 -15.66
CA ASN A 171 24.73 -21.09 -15.77
C ASN A 171 25.11 -19.66 -16.15
N GLY A 172 24.13 -18.77 -16.37
CA GLY A 172 24.36 -17.41 -16.88
C GLY A 172 24.73 -17.34 -18.37
N ASN A 173 24.73 -18.48 -19.07
CA ASN A 173 25.09 -18.62 -20.47
C ASN A 173 23.94 -19.23 -21.29
N GLY A 174 22.71 -18.78 -21.05
CA GLY A 174 21.52 -19.22 -21.77
C GLY A 174 20.90 -20.52 -21.26
N LEU A 175 21.62 -21.38 -20.52
CA LEU A 175 21.01 -22.59 -19.93
C LEU A 175 20.34 -22.25 -18.60
N ALA A 176 19.02 -22.38 -18.55
CA ALA A 176 18.26 -22.23 -17.32
C ALA A 176 17.06 -23.17 -17.24
N GLY A 177 16.64 -23.47 -16.03
CA GLY A 177 15.52 -24.35 -15.75
C GLY A 177 14.89 -24.01 -14.41
N PHE A 178 13.62 -24.36 -14.25
CA PHE A 178 12.90 -24.10 -13.00
C PHE A 178 12.08 -25.31 -12.59
N ALA A 179 11.91 -25.49 -11.29
CA ALA A 179 11.03 -26.51 -10.74
C ALA A 179 10.49 -26.09 -9.39
N PHE A 180 9.33 -26.65 -9.03
CA PHE A 180 8.77 -26.51 -7.71
C PHE A 180 8.70 -27.87 -7.02
N ALA A 181 8.92 -27.89 -5.71
CA ALA A 181 8.82 -29.08 -4.89
C ALA A 181 8.05 -28.80 -3.60
N LYS A 182 7.36 -29.82 -3.08
CA LYS A 182 6.64 -29.77 -1.80
C LYS A 182 7.20 -30.83 -0.86
N MET A 183 7.82 -30.42 0.24
CA MET A 183 8.39 -31.32 1.25
C MET A 183 7.97 -30.89 2.67
N LEU A 184 8.34 -31.64 3.70
CA LEU A 184 8.08 -31.27 5.09
C LEU A 184 8.96 -30.10 5.55
N ASP A 185 10.24 -30.13 5.17
CA ASP A 185 11.26 -29.16 5.56
C ASP A 185 11.70 -28.28 4.38
N SER A 186 12.15 -27.07 4.70
CA SER A 186 12.60 -26.10 3.69
C SER A 186 13.88 -26.57 2.98
N LYS A 187 14.84 -27.15 3.72
CA LYS A 187 16.11 -27.64 3.16
C LYS A 187 15.90 -28.82 2.20
N SER A 188 15.00 -29.76 2.56
CA SER A 188 14.68 -30.88 1.68
C SER A 188 13.86 -30.45 0.47
N ALA A 189 12.94 -29.48 0.63
CA ALA A 189 12.23 -28.85 -0.48
C ALA A 189 13.20 -28.18 -1.47
N LEU A 190 14.18 -27.42 -0.96
CA LEU A 190 15.22 -26.79 -1.76
C LEU A 190 16.02 -27.82 -2.56
N ARG A 191 16.62 -28.81 -1.90
CA ARG A 191 17.41 -29.87 -2.59
C ARG A 191 16.60 -30.53 -3.70
N LYS A 192 15.34 -30.89 -3.43
CA LYS A 192 14.47 -31.53 -4.43
C LYS A 192 14.12 -30.58 -5.58
N ALA A 193 13.77 -29.33 -5.29
CA ALA A 193 13.45 -28.34 -6.32
C ALA A 193 14.66 -28.04 -7.21
N SER A 194 15.83 -27.82 -6.62
CA SER A 194 17.08 -27.55 -7.36
C SER A 194 17.48 -28.72 -8.26
N ASN A 195 17.46 -29.95 -7.74
CA ASN A 195 17.79 -31.13 -8.54
C ASN A 195 16.77 -31.38 -9.66
N MET A 196 15.49 -31.08 -9.44
CA MET A 196 14.47 -31.16 -10.49
C MET A 196 14.62 -30.06 -11.54
N ALA A 197 15.05 -28.85 -11.15
CA ALA A 197 15.29 -27.75 -12.08
C ALA A 197 16.50 -28.03 -12.96
N ALA A 198 17.57 -28.60 -12.39
CA ALA A 198 18.75 -29.07 -13.10
C ALA A 198 18.44 -30.11 -14.19
N LYS A 199 17.47 -31.00 -13.94
CA LYS A 199 17.01 -31.98 -14.93
C LYS A 199 16.14 -31.38 -16.05
N ARG A 200 15.69 -30.13 -15.89
CA ARG A 200 14.75 -29.45 -16.79
C ARG A 200 15.35 -28.15 -17.33
N LEU A 201 16.66 -28.16 -17.59
CA LEU A 201 17.34 -27.04 -18.24
C LEU A 201 16.88 -26.93 -19.69
N ARG A 202 16.65 -25.70 -20.13
CA ARG A 202 16.40 -25.34 -21.52
C ARG A 202 17.41 -24.27 -21.92
N TYR A 203 17.83 -24.32 -23.17
CA TYR A 203 18.66 -23.28 -23.75
C TYR A 203 17.76 -22.12 -24.19
N ILE A 204 18.11 -20.92 -23.74
CA ILE A 204 17.44 -19.66 -24.08
C ILE A 204 18.43 -18.85 -24.88
N GLU A 205 18.06 -18.56 -26.13
CA GLU A 205 18.85 -17.74 -27.02
C GLU A 205 18.86 -16.29 -26.55
N ARG A 206 19.96 -15.58 -26.83
CA ARG A 206 20.16 -14.20 -26.38
C ARG A 206 20.78 -13.42 -27.53
N PHE A 207 20.18 -12.29 -27.86
CA PHE A 207 20.77 -11.37 -28.82
C PHE A 207 21.97 -10.65 -28.19
N ASP A 208 23.10 -10.69 -28.90
CA ASP A 208 24.40 -10.16 -28.48
C ASP A 208 24.78 -10.54 -27.03
N ASN A 209 24.37 -11.74 -26.59
CA ASN A 209 24.56 -12.26 -25.23
C ASN A 209 24.05 -11.34 -24.09
N HIS A 210 23.22 -10.33 -24.37
CA HIS A 210 22.77 -9.36 -23.36
C HIS A 210 21.25 -9.17 -23.28
N THR A 211 20.50 -9.39 -24.36
CA THR A 211 19.04 -9.16 -24.41
C THR A 211 18.30 -10.24 -25.20
N ILE A 212 16.99 -10.06 -25.38
CA ILE A 212 16.10 -10.94 -26.16
C ILE A 212 16.07 -10.51 -27.64
N TYR A 213 15.66 -11.39 -28.57
CA TYR A 213 15.61 -11.05 -30.00
C TYR A 213 14.45 -10.12 -30.38
N GLN A 214 13.27 -10.34 -29.82
CA GLN A 214 12.07 -9.60 -30.19
C GLN A 214 11.24 -9.26 -28.96
N ASP A 215 10.45 -8.18 -29.06
CA ASP A 215 9.42 -7.89 -28.08
C ASP A 215 8.38 -9.01 -28.11
N PHE A 216 8.00 -9.53 -26.94
CA PHE A 216 7.02 -10.61 -26.87
C PHE A 216 6.00 -10.40 -25.77
N TRP A 217 4.80 -10.93 -26.04
CA TRP A 217 3.74 -11.07 -25.07
C TRP A 217 3.60 -12.55 -24.70
N ALA A 218 3.50 -12.83 -23.41
CA ALA A 218 3.30 -14.19 -22.91
C ALA A 218 2.30 -14.20 -21.75
N GLU A 219 1.40 -15.19 -21.77
CA GLU A 219 0.40 -15.39 -20.74
C GLU A 219 0.47 -16.80 -20.16
N CYS A 220 0.27 -16.89 -18.84
CA CYS A 220 -0.01 -18.16 -18.20
C CYS A 220 -1.10 -17.94 -17.16
N ARG A 221 -2.28 -18.54 -17.39
CA ARG A 221 -3.48 -18.30 -16.58
C ARG A 221 -3.82 -16.80 -16.60
N SER A 222 -4.04 -16.17 -15.44
CA SER A 222 -4.34 -14.74 -15.33
C SER A 222 -3.11 -13.84 -15.19
N THR A 223 -1.90 -14.36 -15.43
CA THR A 223 -0.67 -13.57 -15.39
C THR A 223 -0.20 -13.30 -16.81
N GLN A 224 -0.13 -12.03 -17.17
CA GLN A 224 0.29 -11.56 -18.49
C GLN A 224 1.62 -10.84 -18.36
N ILE A 225 2.53 -11.09 -19.29
CA ILE A 225 3.88 -10.50 -19.32
C ILE A 225 4.09 -9.89 -20.67
N PHE A 226 4.52 -8.63 -20.66
CA PHE A 226 5.00 -7.92 -21.83
C PHE A 226 6.48 -7.63 -21.64
N ALA A 227 7.32 -8.21 -22.48
CA ALA A 227 8.77 -8.09 -22.42
C ALA A 227 9.28 -7.34 -23.64
N GLN A 228 10.21 -6.41 -23.41
CA GLN A 228 10.80 -5.58 -24.44
C GLN A 228 12.32 -5.70 -24.45
N ARG A 229 12.85 -5.81 -25.67
CA ARG A 229 14.27 -5.71 -25.98
C ARG A 229 14.78 -4.31 -25.61
N MET A 230 15.95 -4.25 -25.01
CA MET A 230 16.57 -3.00 -24.58
C MET A 230 18.07 -3.01 -24.93
N PRO A 231 18.64 -1.85 -25.33
CA PRO A 231 20.05 -1.74 -25.69
C PRO A 231 20.97 -1.96 -24.48
N GLU A 232 22.26 -2.04 -24.75
CA GLU A 232 23.28 -2.15 -23.71
C GLU A 232 23.26 -0.95 -22.75
N GLY A 233 23.58 -1.19 -21.48
CA GLY A 233 23.58 -0.17 -20.42
C GLY A 233 22.21 0.12 -19.80
N TYR A 234 21.09 -0.36 -20.36
CA TYR A 234 19.75 -0.13 -19.79
C TYR A 234 19.51 -0.87 -18.46
N GLY A 235 20.07 -2.08 -18.33
CA GLY A 235 19.88 -2.95 -17.16
C GLY A 235 18.51 -3.64 -17.08
N LEU A 236 18.25 -4.31 -15.97
CA LEU A 236 17.03 -5.09 -15.74
C LEU A 236 15.93 -4.27 -15.03
N HIS A 237 14.95 -3.81 -15.81
CA HIS A 237 13.77 -3.09 -15.35
C HIS A 237 12.53 -3.99 -15.42
N CYS A 238 12.43 -4.90 -14.46
CA CYS A 238 11.35 -5.88 -14.43
C CYS A 238 10.97 -6.27 -12.99
N HIS A 239 9.93 -7.09 -12.85
CA HIS A 239 9.54 -7.67 -11.56
C HIS A 239 10.71 -8.44 -10.94
N ARG A 240 10.91 -8.36 -9.61
CA ARG A 240 12.06 -8.94 -8.89
C ARG A 240 12.34 -10.42 -9.19
N ALA A 241 11.28 -11.20 -9.44
CA ALA A 241 11.39 -12.61 -9.82
C ALA A 241 11.98 -12.77 -11.22
N LEU A 242 11.51 -11.98 -12.19
CA LEU A 242 12.00 -11.97 -13.56
C LEU A 242 13.45 -11.50 -13.60
N LYS A 243 13.80 -10.50 -12.78
CA LYS A 243 15.20 -10.06 -12.61
C LYS A 243 16.10 -11.21 -12.17
N SER A 244 15.66 -11.98 -11.18
CA SER A 244 16.41 -13.15 -10.69
C SER A 244 16.51 -14.26 -11.74
N ILE A 245 15.46 -14.47 -12.55
CA ILE A 245 15.51 -15.41 -13.69
C ILE A 245 16.50 -14.93 -14.75
N CYS A 246 16.44 -13.65 -15.13
CA CYS A 246 17.35 -13.05 -16.11
C CYS A 246 18.81 -13.15 -15.68
N GLU A 247 19.12 -12.95 -14.39
CA GLU A 247 20.47 -13.14 -13.85
C GLU A 247 20.98 -14.59 -14.00
N VAL A 248 20.08 -15.57 -13.89
CA VAL A 248 20.43 -16.99 -14.02
C VAL A 248 20.52 -17.44 -15.48
N VAL A 249 19.72 -16.84 -16.36
CA VAL A 249 19.79 -17.04 -17.82
C VAL A 249 21.00 -16.33 -18.42
N GLY A 250 21.39 -15.18 -17.86
CA GLY A 250 22.42 -14.30 -18.42
C GLY A 250 21.89 -13.21 -19.33
N ILE A 251 20.65 -12.75 -19.12
CA ILE A 251 20.09 -11.56 -19.77
C ILE A 251 20.43 -10.36 -18.88
N LYS A 252 21.10 -9.35 -19.46
CA LYS A 252 21.58 -8.15 -18.75
C LYS A 252 20.62 -6.97 -18.92
N ASN A 253 19.99 -6.83 -20.08
CA ASN A 253 19.17 -5.67 -20.44
C ASN A 253 17.78 -6.13 -20.88
N LEU A 254 16.75 -5.71 -20.14
CA LEU A 254 15.37 -6.07 -20.41
C LEU A 254 14.41 -5.13 -19.68
N TYR A 255 13.35 -4.70 -20.35
CA TYR A 255 12.17 -4.15 -19.69
C TYR A 255 11.05 -5.19 -19.72
N ALA A 256 10.45 -5.50 -18.57
CA ALA A 256 9.30 -6.39 -18.55
C ALA A 256 8.24 -5.94 -17.56
N ARG A 257 7.01 -5.80 -18.06
CA ARG A 257 5.84 -5.42 -17.29
C ARG A 257 4.94 -6.63 -17.11
N VAL A 258 4.50 -6.84 -15.87
CA VAL A 258 3.57 -7.92 -15.52
C VAL A 258 2.21 -7.30 -15.23
N GLU A 259 1.18 -7.80 -15.89
CA GLU A 259 -0.21 -7.42 -15.69
C GLU A 259 -1.05 -8.61 -15.20
N GLY A 260 -2.26 -8.32 -14.71
CA GLY A 260 -3.12 -9.33 -14.08
C GLY A 260 -2.63 -9.78 -12.70
N ASN A 261 -2.46 -11.08 -12.50
CA ASN A 261 -2.05 -11.66 -11.21
C ASN A 261 -0.53 -11.67 -11.02
N THR A 262 0.00 -10.65 -10.33
CA THR A 262 1.43 -10.53 -10.03
C THR A 262 1.91 -11.39 -8.84
N ARG A 263 1.00 -12.00 -8.07
CA ARG A 263 1.37 -12.74 -6.84
C ARG A 263 1.68 -14.22 -7.09
N CYS A 264 1.31 -14.76 -8.24
CA CYS A 264 1.53 -16.17 -8.56
C CYS A 264 2.88 -16.38 -9.25
N TYR A 265 3.94 -16.60 -8.47
CA TYR A 265 5.29 -16.80 -9.02
C TYR A 265 5.40 -18.01 -9.96
N GLN A 266 4.59 -19.05 -9.74
CA GLN A 266 4.55 -20.22 -10.62
C GLN A 266 4.05 -19.88 -12.03
N SER A 267 2.92 -19.17 -12.14
CA SER A 267 2.38 -18.73 -13.44
C SER A 267 3.31 -17.72 -14.10
N LEU A 268 3.82 -16.77 -13.32
CA LEU A 268 4.76 -15.75 -13.79
C LEU A 268 6.04 -16.37 -14.37
N THR A 269 6.63 -17.34 -13.69
CA THR A 269 7.84 -18.03 -14.18
C THR A 269 7.53 -18.82 -15.46
N LYS A 270 6.40 -19.55 -15.49
CA LYS A 270 5.98 -20.32 -16.67
C LYS A 270 5.77 -19.43 -17.89
N ALA A 271 4.96 -18.37 -17.76
CA ALA A 271 4.71 -17.41 -18.84
C ALA A 271 6.03 -16.86 -19.39
N PHE A 272 6.95 -16.47 -18.51
CA PHE A 272 8.22 -15.88 -18.93
C PHE A 272 9.12 -16.88 -19.67
N PHE A 273 9.26 -18.11 -19.15
CA PHE A 273 10.02 -19.15 -19.85
C PHE A 273 9.37 -19.55 -21.18
N THR A 274 8.05 -19.60 -21.27
CA THR A 274 7.35 -19.85 -22.55
C THR A 274 7.65 -18.75 -23.56
N GLY A 275 7.57 -17.48 -23.17
CA GLY A 275 7.91 -16.37 -24.07
C GLY A 275 9.38 -16.38 -24.52
N LEU A 276 10.32 -16.67 -23.61
CA LEU A 276 11.74 -16.78 -23.94
C LEU A 276 12.08 -17.97 -24.85
N LEU A 277 11.31 -19.06 -24.79
CA LEU A 277 11.54 -20.22 -25.64
C LEU A 277 10.88 -20.10 -27.01
N ASN A 278 9.87 -19.25 -27.14
CA ASN A 278 9.13 -19.02 -28.39
C ASN A 278 9.73 -17.88 -29.23
N GLN A 279 10.85 -17.30 -28.83
CA GLN A 279 11.53 -16.28 -29.62
C GLN A 279 12.11 -16.88 -30.91
N GLU A 280 12.10 -16.09 -31.98
CA GLU A 280 12.73 -16.46 -33.25
C GLU A 280 14.07 -15.73 -33.38
N THR A 281 15.13 -16.43 -33.77
CA THR A 281 16.40 -15.77 -34.06
C THR A 281 16.31 -14.95 -35.35
N TYR A 282 17.15 -13.93 -35.50
CA TYR A 282 17.24 -13.21 -36.77
C TYR A 282 17.67 -14.08 -37.95
N GLN A 283 18.40 -15.17 -37.70
CA GLN A 283 18.75 -16.12 -38.73
C GLN A 283 17.52 -16.91 -39.21
N GLN A 284 16.73 -17.44 -38.27
CA GLN A 284 15.46 -18.10 -38.58
C GLN A 284 14.50 -17.16 -39.31
N LEU A 285 14.40 -15.90 -38.85
CA LEU A 285 13.57 -14.89 -39.49
C LEU A 285 14.01 -14.60 -40.93
N ALA A 286 15.32 -14.44 -41.16
CA ALA A 286 15.88 -14.22 -42.49
C ALA A 286 15.59 -15.41 -43.43
N ASP A 287 15.70 -16.64 -42.92
CA ASP A 287 15.42 -17.87 -43.66
C ASP A 287 13.93 -18.02 -44.00
N HIS A 288 13.05 -17.73 -43.03
CA HIS A 288 11.61 -17.81 -43.19
C HIS A 288 11.09 -16.78 -44.19
N LYS A 289 11.51 -15.51 -44.06
CA LYS A 289 11.08 -14.42 -44.95
C LYS A 289 11.85 -14.35 -46.27
N ARG A 290 13.02 -15.01 -46.35
CA ARG A 290 13.99 -14.91 -47.46
C ARG A 290 14.41 -13.46 -47.74
N LEU A 291 14.60 -12.69 -46.68
CA LEU A 291 14.99 -11.28 -46.71
C LEU A 291 16.20 -11.02 -45.80
N LEU A 292 16.88 -9.91 -46.04
CA LEU A 292 17.99 -9.44 -45.20
C LEU A 292 17.42 -8.78 -43.94
N VAL A 293 17.91 -9.15 -42.76
CA VAL A 293 17.55 -8.47 -41.50
C VAL A 293 18.54 -7.34 -41.26
N VAL A 294 18.04 -6.11 -41.26
CA VAL A 294 18.85 -4.89 -41.15
C VAL A 294 18.52 -4.15 -39.86
N GLU A 295 19.56 -3.79 -39.11
CA GLU A 295 19.50 -2.96 -37.91
C GLU A 295 19.71 -1.49 -38.27
N PHE A 296 18.82 -0.64 -37.76
CA PHE A 296 18.96 0.81 -37.80
C PHE A 296 19.13 1.32 -36.36
N SER A 297 20.35 1.69 -35.98
CA SER A 297 20.64 2.22 -34.65
C SER A 297 20.87 3.73 -34.66
N LYS A 298 20.24 4.43 -33.71
CA LYS A 298 20.45 5.87 -33.52
C LYS A 298 21.90 6.22 -33.18
N GLU A 299 22.62 5.32 -32.50
CA GLU A 299 24.02 5.53 -32.12
C GLU A 299 24.95 5.56 -33.33
N ARG A 300 24.52 4.97 -34.44
CA ARG A 300 25.25 4.91 -35.70
C ARG A 300 24.60 5.79 -36.76
N ASP A 301 23.88 6.84 -36.34
CA ASP A 301 23.16 7.75 -37.23
C ASP A 301 22.24 7.03 -38.24
N TYR A 302 21.60 5.94 -37.78
CA TYR A 302 20.74 5.07 -38.58
C TYR A 302 21.45 4.46 -39.80
N PHE A 303 22.75 4.24 -39.72
CA PHE A 303 23.49 3.48 -40.74
C PHE A 303 23.00 2.02 -40.78
N PRO A 304 22.58 1.50 -41.95
CA PRO A 304 22.04 0.15 -42.07
C PRO A 304 23.11 -0.92 -41.84
N ARG A 305 22.93 -1.76 -40.82
CA ARG A 305 23.79 -2.91 -40.55
C ARG A 305 23.02 -4.20 -40.82
N VAL A 306 23.52 -5.02 -41.74
CA VAL A 306 22.95 -6.37 -41.96
C VAL A 306 23.34 -7.26 -40.79
N ILE A 307 22.35 -7.73 -40.01
CA ILE A 307 22.56 -8.67 -38.91
C ILE A 307 22.55 -10.11 -39.42
N ALA A 308 21.56 -10.46 -40.25
CA ALA A 308 21.37 -11.83 -40.72
C ALA A 308 21.06 -11.85 -42.23
N ARG A 309 21.49 -12.93 -42.88
CA ARG A 309 21.25 -13.21 -44.29
C ARG A 309 20.64 -14.60 -44.41
N PRO A 310 19.73 -14.83 -45.37
CA PRO A 310 19.17 -16.16 -45.57
C PRO A 310 20.28 -17.16 -45.92
N SER A 311 20.29 -18.30 -45.23
CA SER A 311 21.25 -19.40 -45.35
C SER A 311 21.27 -19.97 -46.78
N ALA A 312 20.13 -19.98 -47.46
CA ALA A 312 20.00 -20.42 -48.85
C ALA A 312 20.54 -19.41 -49.88
N GLY A 313 20.97 -18.21 -49.46
CA GLY A 313 21.56 -17.17 -50.31
C GLY A 313 20.58 -16.44 -51.25
N SER A 314 19.42 -17.01 -51.54
CA SER A 314 18.38 -16.36 -52.35
C SER A 314 17.59 -15.33 -51.53
N VAL A 315 17.73 -14.05 -51.89
CA VAL A 315 16.95 -12.93 -51.31
C VAL A 315 15.80 -12.59 -52.26
N ARG A 316 14.58 -12.45 -51.72
CA ARG A 316 13.42 -11.99 -52.48
C ARG A 316 13.66 -10.61 -53.06
N ARG A 317 13.20 -10.38 -54.29
CA ARG A 317 13.21 -9.06 -54.93
C ARG A 317 12.03 -8.22 -54.42
N ASP A 318 12.13 -6.90 -54.51
CA ASP A 318 11.04 -5.97 -54.14
C ASP A 318 9.71 -6.28 -54.84
N SER A 319 9.74 -6.88 -56.05
CA SER A 319 8.55 -7.31 -56.79
C SER A 319 7.83 -8.51 -56.17
N GLU A 320 8.56 -9.32 -55.40
CA GLU A 320 8.04 -10.53 -54.75
C GLU A 320 7.49 -10.22 -53.34
N VAL A 321 7.75 -9.01 -52.82
CA VAL A 321 7.26 -8.55 -51.51
C VAL A 321 5.87 -7.95 -51.68
N GLU A 322 4.90 -8.49 -50.95
CA GLU A 322 3.53 -7.97 -50.99
C GLU A 322 3.49 -6.60 -50.29
N LYS A 323 2.65 -5.68 -50.80
CA LYS A 323 2.55 -4.32 -50.25
C LYS A 323 1.99 -4.28 -48.83
N ASP A 324 1.19 -5.28 -48.46
CA ASP A 324 0.53 -5.40 -47.16
C ASP A 324 1.33 -6.27 -46.18
N GLU A 325 2.50 -6.80 -46.59
CA GLU A 325 3.35 -7.63 -45.74
C GLU A 325 3.98 -6.79 -44.62
N VAL A 326 3.81 -7.21 -43.36
CA VAL A 326 4.46 -6.56 -42.21
C VAL A 326 5.95 -6.92 -42.21
N LEU A 327 6.80 -5.89 -42.38
CA LEU A 327 8.25 -6.03 -42.44
C LEU A 327 8.96 -5.56 -41.15
N ASP A 328 8.31 -4.75 -40.32
CA ASP A 328 8.89 -4.33 -39.05
C ASP A 328 8.83 -5.48 -38.03
N VAL A 329 9.97 -5.77 -37.42
CA VAL A 329 10.14 -6.89 -36.48
C VAL A 329 9.27 -6.68 -35.24
N ASP A 330 9.16 -5.44 -34.76
CA ASP A 330 8.40 -5.13 -33.54
C ASP A 330 6.89 -5.30 -33.78
N ASP A 331 6.41 -5.07 -35.01
CA ASP A 331 5.01 -5.23 -35.39
C ASP A 331 4.66 -6.69 -35.72
N LEU A 332 5.61 -7.45 -36.27
CA LEU A 332 5.42 -8.84 -36.71
C LEU A 332 4.92 -9.76 -35.58
N TYR A 333 5.44 -9.57 -34.36
CA TYR A 333 5.10 -10.39 -33.20
C TYR A 333 4.14 -9.71 -32.22
N GLY A 334 3.74 -8.47 -32.52
CA GLY A 334 2.92 -7.67 -31.62
C GLY A 334 1.47 -8.13 -31.52
N GLU A 335 0.91 -8.82 -32.54
CA GLU A 335 -0.52 -9.17 -32.64
C GLU A 335 -1.47 -7.98 -32.33
N GLY A 336 -1.05 -6.74 -32.65
CA GLY A 336 -1.77 -5.50 -32.32
C GLY A 336 -1.68 -5.07 -30.85
N ARG A 337 -0.86 -5.73 -30.03
CA ARG A 337 -0.67 -5.49 -28.59
C ARG A 337 0.61 -4.70 -28.35
N TYR A 338 0.47 -3.39 -28.39
CA TYR A 338 1.59 -2.48 -28.14
C TYR A 338 1.80 -2.20 -26.64
N PRO A 339 3.06 -1.99 -26.22
CA PRO A 339 3.35 -1.49 -24.89
C PRO A 339 2.68 -0.13 -24.69
N TYR A 340 1.88 -0.02 -23.64
CA TYR A 340 1.33 1.28 -23.27
C TYR A 340 2.46 2.22 -22.80
N LYS A 341 2.91 3.10 -23.71
CA LYS A 341 3.81 4.20 -23.40
C LYS A 341 3.01 5.28 -22.67
N ARG A 342 3.20 5.39 -21.35
CA ARG A 342 2.61 6.48 -20.57
C ARG A 342 3.11 7.82 -21.14
N PRO A 343 2.23 8.78 -21.46
CA PRO A 343 2.69 10.10 -21.83
C PRO A 343 3.51 10.69 -20.68
N LYS A 344 4.63 11.35 -21.01
CA LYS A 344 5.47 12.01 -20.00
C LYS A 344 4.60 13.01 -19.23
N ARG A 345 4.73 13.03 -17.90
CA ARG A 345 4.04 14.03 -17.08
C ARG A 345 4.49 15.40 -17.54
N LYS A 346 3.52 16.23 -17.92
CA LYS A 346 3.80 17.62 -18.25
C LYS A 346 4.22 18.33 -16.95
N PRO A 347 5.35 19.07 -16.92
CA PRO A 347 5.71 19.86 -15.75
C PRO A 347 4.65 20.91 -15.45
N PHE A 348 4.58 21.39 -14.21
CA PHE A 348 3.52 22.32 -13.78
C PHE A 348 3.58 23.66 -14.55
N TRP A 349 4.77 24.08 -14.98
CA TRP A 349 4.97 25.34 -15.71
C TRP A 349 4.64 25.27 -17.20
N ILE A 350 4.22 24.12 -17.73
CA ILE A 350 3.99 23.97 -19.18
C ILE A 350 2.90 24.94 -19.71
N ASN A 351 2.00 25.39 -18.84
CA ASN A 351 0.92 26.32 -19.14
C ASN A 351 1.14 27.73 -18.54
N GLN A 352 2.31 27.99 -17.92
CA GLN A 352 2.62 29.34 -17.43
C GLN A 352 2.93 30.25 -18.61
N ALA A 353 2.50 31.52 -18.52
CA ALA A 353 2.68 32.52 -19.56
C ALA A 353 4.13 32.65 -20.02
N GLY A 354 5.10 32.61 -19.10
CA GLY A 354 6.52 32.70 -19.44
C GLY A 354 7.04 31.54 -20.29
N TYR A 355 6.57 30.31 -20.03
CA TYR A 355 6.97 29.12 -20.80
C TYR A 355 6.29 29.09 -22.18
N LEU A 356 5.03 29.52 -22.27
CA LEU A 356 4.33 29.67 -23.54
C LEU A 356 5.00 30.75 -24.43
N HIS A 357 5.43 31.85 -23.83
CA HIS A 357 6.18 32.90 -24.52
C HIS A 357 7.55 32.40 -25.02
N LYS A 358 8.26 31.59 -24.22
CA LYS A 358 9.49 30.91 -24.65
C LYS A 358 9.22 29.97 -25.84
N LEU A 359 8.19 29.13 -25.76
CA LEU A 359 7.80 28.24 -26.85
C LEU A 359 7.47 29.00 -28.13
N TRP A 360 6.78 30.14 -28.03
CA TRP A 360 6.46 31.00 -29.17
C TRP A 360 7.73 31.57 -29.82
N LYS A 361 8.73 31.98 -29.02
CA LYS A 361 10.05 32.41 -29.51
C LYS A 361 10.87 31.29 -30.16
N GLU A 362 10.73 30.06 -29.69
CA GLU A 362 11.40 28.87 -30.24
C GLU A 362 10.69 28.27 -31.46
N HIS A 363 9.40 28.56 -31.64
CA HIS A 363 8.56 28.02 -32.72
C HIS A 363 9.16 28.20 -34.13
N PRO A 364 9.75 29.35 -34.51
CA PRO A 364 10.36 29.53 -35.83
C PRO A 364 11.62 28.67 -36.06
N LYS A 365 12.27 28.19 -34.99
CA LYS A 365 13.56 27.48 -35.05
C LYS A 365 13.43 25.96 -35.06
N ARG A 366 12.22 25.43 -34.81
CA ARG A 366 11.97 24.02 -34.49
C ARG A 366 12.37 23.03 -35.60
N ASN A 367 12.35 23.46 -36.86
CA ASN A 367 12.68 22.61 -38.03
C ASN A 367 13.93 23.09 -38.77
N MET A 368 14.64 24.09 -38.25
CA MET A 368 15.72 24.76 -38.99
C MET A 368 16.93 23.83 -39.25
N ALA A 369 17.19 22.87 -38.35
CA ALA A 369 18.24 21.88 -38.52
C ALA A 369 17.90 20.87 -39.63
N GLU A 370 16.67 20.33 -39.62
CA GLU A 370 16.19 19.41 -40.66
C GLU A 370 16.15 20.10 -42.04
N VAL A 371 15.65 21.34 -42.09
CA VAL A 371 15.64 22.13 -43.33
C VAL A 371 17.07 22.40 -43.82
N LYS A 372 18.02 22.74 -42.94
CA LYS A 372 19.44 22.91 -43.34
C LYS A 372 20.04 21.63 -43.91
N VAL A 373 19.81 20.48 -43.26
CA VAL A 373 20.26 19.18 -43.76
C VAL A 373 19.64 18.89 -45.13
N PHE A 374 18.34 19.13 -45.27
CA PHE A 374 17.62 18.93 -46.53
C PHE A 374 18.08 19.88 -47.65
N SER A 375 18.37 21.14 -47.32
CA SER A 375 18.91 22.14 -48.25
C SER A 375 20.32 21.77 -48.70
N VAL A 376 21.19 21.33 -47.78
CA VAL A 376 22.54 20.84 -48.12
C VAL A 376 22.46 19.59 -49.00
N PHE A 377 21.54 18.67 -48.69
CA PHE A 377 21.30 17.48 -49.51
C PHE A 377 20.77 17.83 -50.91
N LEU A 378 19.85 18.80 -51.02
CA LEU A 378 19.37 19.32 -52.30
C LEU A 378 20.50 19.98 -53.09
N PHE A 379 21.35 20.77 -52.42
CA PHE A 379 22.48 21.45 -53.04
C PHE A 379 23.53 20.46 -53.56
N LEU A 380 23.78 19.37 -52.81
CA LEU A 380 24.63 18.27 -53.27
C LEU A 380 24.00 17.52 -54.45
N LEU A 381 22.68 17.27 -54.44
CA LEU A 381 21.96 16.64 -55.55
C LEU A 381 21.98 17.49 -56.82
N THR A 382 21.81 18.82 -56.70
CA THR A 382 21.89 19.73 -57.84
C THR A 382 23.33 19.86 -58.33
N TYR A 383 24.32 19.88 -57.44
CA TYR A 383 25.74 19.91 -57.81
C TYR A 383 26.20 18.63 -58.50
N VAL A 384 25.77 17.46 -58.02
CA VAL A 384 26.02 16.15 -58.67
C VAL A 384 25.28 16.05 -60.00
N SER A 385 24.04 16.53 -60.10
CA SER A 385 23.32 16.59 -61.38
C SER A 385 23.98 17.53 -62.37
N TRP A 386 24.49 18.69 -61.90
CA TRP A 386 25.20 19.65 -62.73
C TRP A 386 26.55 19.10 -63.20
N LEU A 387 27.29 18.41 -62.33
CA LEU A 387 28.50 17.67 -62.69
C LEU A 387 28.22 16.54 -63.68
N MET A 388 27.11 15.81 -63.54
CA MET A 388 26.69 14.81 -64.53
C MET A 388 26.35 15.43 -65.87
N VAL A 389 25.65 16.57 -65.90
CA VAL A 389 25.36 17.31 -67.14
C VAL A 389 26.64 17.85 -67.77
N LEU A 390 27.57 18.39 -66.97
CA LEU A 390 28.87 18.87 -67.43
C LEU A 390 29.74 17.73 -67.99
N TRP A 391 29.71 16.56 -67.34
CA TRP A 391 30.39 15.36 -67.81
C TRP A 391 29.76 14.83 -69.10
N TRP A 392 28.44 14.91 -69.24
CA TRP A 392 27.72 14.52 -70.46
C TRP A 392 27.97 15.49 -71.62
N THR A 393 28.04 16.80 -71.37
CA THR A 393 28.37 17.80 -72.41
C THR A 393 29.83 17.72 -72.85
N ILE A 394 30.76 17.38 -71.95
CA ILE A 394 32.16 17.12 -72.29
C ILE A 394 32.31 15.81 -73.08
N GLN A 395 31.54 14.76 -72.78
CA GLN A 395 31.51 13.54 -73.60
C GLN A 395 30.85 13.73 -74.98
N LEU A 396 29.88 14.63 -75.11
CA LEU A 396 29.16 14.89 -76.36
C LEU A 396 29.98 15.66 -77.42
N GLN A 397 31.11 16.28 -77.06
CA GLN A 397 32.02 16.91 -78.03
C GLN A 397 32.93 15.91 -78.76
N HIS A 398 33.05 14.67 -78.29
CA HIS A 398 34.03 13.70 -78.83
C HIS A 398 33.48 12.60 -79.74
N MET A 399 32.16 12.49 -79.97
CA MET A 399 31.62 11.42 -80.81
C MET A 399 30.59 11.94 -81.84
N LYS A 400 31.10 12.36 -83.00
CA LYS A 400 30.38 12.19 -84.27
C LYS A 400 30.42 10.69 -84.59
N PHE A 401 29.27 10.01 -84.58
CA PHE A 401 28.87 8.97 -85.55
C PHE A 401 27.58 8.25 -85.08
N ILE A 402 26.63 8.12 -86.01
CA ILE A 402 25.56 7.12 -86.10
C ILE A 402 24.30 7.32 -85.24
N GLN A 403 23.26 7.87 -85.88
CA GLN A 403 21.87 7.43 -85.70
C GLN A 403 21.69 6.13 -86.50
N PRO A 404 21.30 4.99 -85.87
CA PRO A 404 19.88 4.74 -85.62
C PRO A 404 19.64 3.97 -84.30
N VAL A 405 19.45 4.69 -83.20
CA VAL A 405 18.88 4.13 -81.94
C VAL A 405 17.75 5.01 -81.38
N LEU A 406 17.42 6.14 -82.04
CA LEU A 406 16.37 7.06 -81.62
C LEU A 406 14.93 6.52 -81.73
N GLY A 407 14.74 5.29 -82.22
CA GLY A 407 13.45 4.59 -82.24
C GLY A 407 13.15 3.77 -80.97
N LEU A 408 14.14 3.48 -80.11
CA LEU A 408 13.95 2.62 -78.93
C LEU A 408 13.93 3.40 -77.59
N LEU A 409 14.36 4.66 -77.57
CA LEU A 409 14.49 5.44 -76.34
C LEU A 409 13.29 6.33 -75.99
N ASN A 410 12.23 6.31 -76.81
CA ASN A 410 10.95 7.00 -76.49
C ASN A 410 10.01 6.20 -75.57
N LYS A 411 10.48 5.10 -74.95
CA LYS A 411 9.72 4.33 -73.94
C LYS A 411 10.14 4.54 -72.49
N PHE A 412 11.20 5.29 -72.21
CA PHE A 412 11.55 5.69 -70.85
C PHE A 412 11.37 7.19 -70.67
N ARG A 413 10.10 7.63 -70.73
CA ARG A 413 9.71 8.88 -70.08
C ARG A 413 9.96 8.71 -68.59
N MET A 414 11.01 9.35 -68.11
CA MET A 414 11.20 9.70 -66.71
C MET A 414 9.90 10.29 -66.17
N LEU A 415 9.13 9.47 -65.45
CA LEU A 415 8.07 9.92 -64.57
C LEU A 415 8.71 10.29 -63.22
N ALA A 416 9.63 11.25 -63.26
CA ALA A 416 10.45 11.69 -62.13
C ALA A 416 10.22 13.19 -61.85
N VAL A 417 8.96 13.62 -61.86
CA VAL A 417 8.50 14.82 -61.16
C VAL A 417 7.16 14.45 -60.52
N VAL A 418 7.15 14.41 -59.18
CA VAL A 418 5.98 14.20 -58.31
C VAL A 418 5.33 12.81 -58.38
N ARG A 419 6.00 11.80 -57.81
CA ARG A 419 5.32 10.60 -57.29
C ARG A 419 6.07 9.94 -56.12
N LYS A 420 6.30 10.71 -55.06
CA LYS A 420 6.50 10.21 -53.68
C LYS A 420 6.11 11.30 -52.68
N GLN A 421 4.83 11.67 -52.69
CA GLN A 421 4.21 12.50 -51.64
C GLN A 421 2.98 11.85 -51.01
N THR A 422 2.63 10.61 -51.35
CA THR A 422 1.42 9.95 -50.81
C THR A 422 1.65 9.09 -49.56
N ALA A 423 2.89 8.93 -49.09
CA ALA A 423 3.17 8.30 -47.78
C ALA A 423 3.36 9.33 -46.64
N CYS A 424 3.95 10.50 -46.93
CA CYS A 424 4.03 11.60 -45.94
C CYS A 424 2.68 12.31 -45.74
N LEU A 425 1.80 12.39 -46.75
CA LEU A 425 0.51 13.07 -46.61
C LEU A 425 -0.52 12.29 -45.78
N ARG A 426 -0.40 10.96 -45.63
CA ARG A 426 -1.25 10.20 -44.68
C ARG A 426 -0.81 10.35 -43.22
N MET A 427 0.47 10.63 -42.97
CA MET A 427 0.92 11.02 -41.62
C MET A 427 0.63 12.49 -41.31
N CYS A 428 0.52 13.36 -42.31
CA CYS A 428 0.20 14.78 -42.11
C CYS A 428 -1.30 15.10 -42.05
N SER A 429 -2.19 14.30 -42.66
CA SER A 429 -3.64 14.55 -42.61
C SER A 429 -4.26 14.26 -41.24
N ASP A 430 -3.70 13.34 -40.46
CA ASP A 430 -4.15 13.05 -39.10
C ASP A 430 -3.60 14.05 -38.05
N LEU A 431 -2.65 14.90 -38.47
CA LEU A 431 -1.99 15.91 -37.63
C LEU A 431 -2.60 17.32 -37.77
N PHE A 432 -3.51 17.53 -38.72
CA PHE A 432 -4.15 18.83 -39.00
C PHE A 432 -5.67 18.71 -39.26
N GLN A 433 -6.43 18.30 -38.24
CA GLN A 433 -7.84 18.69 -38.12
C GLN A 433 -7.97 19.73 -36.99
N PRO A 434 -8.23 21.02 -37.29
CA PRO A 434 -8.34 22.07 -36.27
C PRO A 434 -9.57 21.93 -35.36
N ASP A 435 -10.65 21.29 -35.82
CA ASP A 435 -11.96 21.41 -35.15
C ASP A 435 -12.53 20.11 -34.54
N SER A 436 -11.85 18.97 -34.67
CA SER A 436 -12.25 17.70 -34.04
C SER A 436 -11.50 17.37 -32.74
N LEU A 437 -10.51 18.21 -32.36
CA LEU A 437 -9.73 18.10 -31.13
C LEU A 437 -10.36 18.82 -29.92
N PHE A 438 -11.45 19.57 -30.12
CA PHE A 438 -12.07 20.40 -29.07
C PHE A 438 -13.47 19.96 -28.63
N THR A 439 -14.03 18.88 -29.17
CA THR A 439 -15.13 18.20 -28.50
C THR A 439 -14.55 17.12 -27.58
N PRO A 440 -14.74 17.21 -26.24
CA PRO A 440 -14.30 16.16 -25.37
C PRO A 440 -15.09 14.89 -25.74
N LYS A 441 -14.40 13.89 -26.30
CA LYS A 441 -14.95 12.52 -26.38
C LYS A 441 -15.41 12.16 -24.98
N ALA A 442 -16.69 11.79 -24.84
CA ALA A 442 -17.32 11.44 -23.57
C ALA A 442 -16.38 10.50 -22.82
N ARG A 443 -15.80 11.02 -21.73
CA ARG A 443 -14.86 10.29 -20.90
C ARG A 443 -15.63 9.09 -20.37
N LYS A 444 -15.26 7.86 -20.75
CA LYS A 444 -15.66 6.70 -19.94
C LYS A 444 -15.01 6.90 -18.58
N VAL A 445 -15.77 7.50 -17.67
CA VAL A 445 -15.43 7.63 -16.26
C VAL A 445 -15.13 6.21 -15.80
N LYS A 446 -13.85 5.90 -15.58
CA LYS A 446 -13.51 4.77 -14.71
C LYS A 446 -14.36 4.99 -13.47
N LYS A 447 -15.14 4.00 -13.03
CA LYS A 447 -15.82 4.02 -11.74
C LYS A 447 -14.78 4.15 -10.63
N THR A 448 -14.20 5.34 -10.44
CA THR A 448 -13.78 5.84 -9.15
C THR A 448 -15.02 5.68 -8.29
N ARG A 449 -14.92 4.92 -7.20
CA ARG A 449 -15.94 4.95 -6.14
C ARG A 449 -16.29 6.42 -5.95
N SER A 450 -17.51 6.81 -6.28
CA SER A 450 -18.00 8.16 -6.07
C SER A 450 -17.72 8.51 -4.60
N ARG A 451 -17.01 9.61 -4.39
CA ARG A 451 -16.56 10.03 -3.05
C ARG A 451 -17.48 11.08 -2.44
N SER A 452 -18.09 11.90 -3.29
CA SER A 452 -19.20 12.80 -2.98
C SER A 452 -20.53 12.06 -3.13
N PHE A 453 -21.49 12.40 -2.26
CA PHE A 453 -22.86 11.93 -2.30
C PHE A 453 -23.73 13.11 -1.89
N SER A 454 -24.79 13.38 -2.64
CA SER A 454 -25.68 14.53 -2.49
C SER A 454 -27.13 14.11 -2.65
N LEU A 455 -28.06 15.02 -2.36
CA LEU A 455 -29.45 14.85 -2.79
C LEU A 455 -29.52 14.87 -4.32
N ALA A 456 -30.35 14.01 -4.91
CA ALA A 456 -30.64 14.08 -6.34
C ALA A 456 -31.51 15.30 -6.64
N LYS A 457 -31.58 15.70 -7.92
CA LYS A 457 -32.48 16.76 -8.38
C LYS A 457 -33.82 16.16 -8.84
N GLY A 458 -34.95 16.62 -8.29
CA GLY A 458 -36.29 16.18 -8.68
C GLY A 458 -37.41 16.52 -7.68
N ILE A 459 -38.67 16.26 -8.04
CA ILE A 459 -39.86 16.65 -7.26
C ILE A 459 -39.87 16.05 -5.84
N GLU A 460 -39.43 14.80 -5.68
CA GLU A 460 -39.34 14.15 -4.36
C GLU A 460 -38.30 14.83 -3.46
N SER A 461 -37.19 15.28 -4.04
CA SER A 461 -36.15 16.01 -3.30
C SER A 461 -36.58 17.40 -2.86
N GLU A 462 -37.53 18.04 -3.57
CA GLU A 462 -38.03 19.36 -3.19
C GLU A 462 -38.85 19.31 -1.90
N LYS A 463 -39.75 18.32 -1.76
CA LYS A 463 -40.52 18.08 -0.52
C LYS A 463 -39.61 17.80 0.66
N LEU A 464 -38.57 17.00 0.43
CA LEU A 464 -37.55 16.69 1.43
C LEU A 464 -36.80 17.94 1.88
N ILE A 465 -36.42 18.81 0.93
CA ILE A 465 -35.77 20.08 1.24
C ILE A 465 -36.71 20.96 2.07
N ASP A 466 -37.99 21.03 1.73
CA ASP A 466 -38.97 21.82 2.51
C ASP A 466 -39.08 21.31 3.95
N GLN A 467 -39.13 19.99 4.15
CA GLN A 467 -39.09 19.39 5.50
C GLN A 467 -37.80 19.69 6.27
N ILE A 468 -36.65 19.78 5.59
CA ILE A 468 -35.38 20.20 6.19
C ILE A 468 -35.43 21.68 6.58
N MET A 469 -36.02 22.52 5.72
CA MET A 469 -36.17 23.96 5.95
C MET A 469 -37.08 24.25 7.14
N ASP A 470 -38.17 23.50 7.30
CA ASP A 470 -39.11 23.63 8.43
C ASP A 470 -38.41 23.52 9.79
N GLN A 471 -37.35 22.71 9.88
CA GLN A 471 -36.56 22.54 11.11
C GLN A 471 -35.82 23.80 11.56
N PHE A 472 -35.63 24.75 10.65
CA PHE A 472 -34.85 25.98 10.85
C PHE A 472 -35.64 27.26 10.51
N SER A 473 -36.95 27.16 10.28
CA SER A 473 -37.81 28.28 9.88
C SER A 473 -37.66 29.52 10.77
N SER A 474 -37.51 29.35 12.09
CA SER A 474 -37.29 30.46 13.04
C SER A 474 -35.91 31.10 12.95
N ARG A 475 -34.89 30.36 12.47
CA ARG A 475 -33.46 30.74 12.49
C ARG A 475 -32.95 31.33 11.19
N ILE A 476 -33.64 31.10 10.07
CA ILE A 476 -33.17 31.48 8.73
C ILE A 476 -33.01 33.00 8.59
N SER A 477 -33.85 33.81 9.25
CA SER A 477 -33.83 35.27 9.17
C SER A 477 -32.79 35.93 10.10
N GLU A 478 -32.23 35.17 11.05
CA GLU A 478 -31.25 35.65 12.03
C GLU A 478 -29.89 35.91 11.37
N SER A 479 -29.17 36.94 11.85
CA SER A 479 -27.88 37.37 11.27
C SER A 479 -26.66 36.58 11.74
N GLU A 480 -26.79 35.84 12.83
CA GLU A 480 -25.65 35.25 13.52
C GLU A 480 -25.42 33.79 13.11
N THR A 481 -26.47 33.06 12.77
CA THR A 481 -26.40 31.65 12.37
C THR A 481 -25.76 31.47 10.99
N VAL A 482 -24.72 30.64 10.89
CA VAL A 482 -24.13 30.20 9.61
C VAL A 482 -24.65 28.83 9.22
N PHE A 483 -25.19 28.73 8.00
CA PHE A 483 -25.56 27.46 7.39
C PHE A 483 -24.39 26.90 6.57
N CYS A 484 -23.77 25.81 7.03
CA CYS A 484 -22.66 25.16 6.36
C CYS A 484 -23.12 23.88 5.65
N LEU A 485 -23.21 23.94 4.33
CA LEU A 485 -23.68 22.87 3.47
C LEU A 485 -22.50 22.04 2.97
N PHE A 486 -22.47 20.74 3.26
CA PHE A 486 -21.42 19.84 2.76
C PHE A 486 -21.95 18.87 1.71
N ASN A 487 -21.23 18.81 0.57
CA ASN A 487 -21.59 18.07 -0.63
C ASN A 487 -23.04 18.32 -1.10
N PRO A 488 -23.49 19.58 -1.31
CA PRO A 488 -24.82 19.84 -1.85
C PRO A 488 -25.01 19.31 -3.28
N GLY A 489 -23.94 19.07 -4.05
CA GLY A 489 -24.02 18.52 -5.40
C GLY A 489 -24.95 19.33 -6.29
N ALA A 490 -25.94 18.65 -6.89
CA ALA A 490 -26.97 19.25 -7.74
C ALA A 490 -28.25 19.65 -6.98
N SER A 491 -28.27 19.58 -5.65
CA SER A 491 -29.45 19.90 -4.84
C SER A 491 -29.79 21.39 -4.90
N ASP A 492 -31.09 21.69 -4.85
CA ASP A 492 -31.58 23.08 -4.81
C ASP A 492 -31.62 23.65 -3.37
N LEU A 493 -31.15 22.88 -2.36
CA LEU A 493 -31.10 23.30 -0.95
C LEU A 493 -30.34 24.62 -0.74
N PRO A 494 -29.14 24.86 -1.33
CA PRO A 494 -28.47 26.15 -1.17
C PRO A 494 -29.25 27.33 -1.75
N LEU A 495 -29.99 27.11 -2.85
CA LEU A 495 -30.82 28.13 -3.49
C LEU A 495 -32.04 28.45 -2.62
N LYS A 496 -32.78 27.43 -2.17
CA LYS A 496 -33.94 27.61 -1.28
C LYS A 496 -33.56 28.28 0.05
N LEU A 497 -32.39 27.97 0.64
CA LEU A 497 -31.88 28.68 1.83
C LEU A 497 -31.60 30.16 1.54
N PHE A 498 -31.03 30.45 0.37
CA PHE A 498 -30.74 31.82 -0.03
C PHE A 498 -32.02 32.64 -0.26
N GLU A 499 -33.01 32.06 -0.94
CA GLU A 499 -34.34 32.64 -1.19
C GLU A 499 -35.14 32.84 0.10
N ALA A 500 -35.06 31.89 1.03
CA ALA A 500 -35.70 31.99 2.34
C ALA A 500 -35.09 33.07 3.26
N GLY A 501 -33.97 33.69 2.87
CA GLY A 501 -33.39 34.84 3.56
C GLY A 501 -32.13 34.56 4.38
N ALA A 502 -31.52 33.37 4.28
CA ALA A 502 -30.31 33.04 5.04
C ALA A 502 -29.16 34.01 4.75
N LYS A 503 -28.67 34.70 5.77
CA LYS A 503 -27.67 35.77 5.60
C LYS A 503 -26.25 35.26 5.36
N LYS A 504 -25.88 34.09 5.94
CA LYS A 504 -24.54 33.50 5.77
C LYS A 504 -24.61 32.02 5.40
N ILE A 505 -24.13 31.67 4.22
CA ILE A 505 -24.12 30.30 3.69
C ILE A 505 -22.71 29.90 3.27
N ILE A 506 -22.20 28.79 3.80
CA ILE A 506 -20.92 28.19 3.38
C ILE A 506 -21.21 26.91 2.62
N ILE A 507 -20.64 26.76 1.44
CA ILE A 507 -20.75 25.55 0.62
C ILE A 507 -19.39 24.85 0.54
N LEU A 508 -19.32 23.63 1.07
CA LEU A 508 -18.16 22.75 1.03
C LEU A 508 -18.42 21.64 0.02
N GLU A 509 -17.87 21.78 -1.20
CA GLU A 509 -18.09 20.83 -2.29
C GLU A 509 -16.78 20.13 -2.66
N SER A 510 -16.85 18.82 -2.92
CA SER A 510 -15.68 18.01 -3.25
C SER A 510 -15.64 17.59 -4.71
N ASP A 511 -16.79 17.55 -5.39
CA ASP A 511 -16.83 17.26 -6.81
C ASP A 511 -16.47 18.48 -7.65
N ILE A 512 -15.47 18.33 -8.51
CA ILE A 512 -14.93 19.43 -9.34
C ILE A 512 -16.01 20.00 -10.27
N GLU A 513 -16.93 19.15 -10.73
CA GLU A 513 -18.03 19.57 -11.62
C GLU A 513 -18.93 20.58 -10.89
N PHE A 514 -19.39 20.25 -9.69
CA PHE A 514 -20.28 21.11 -8.89
C PHE A 514 -19.55 22.29 -8.22
N VAL A 515 -18.26 22.15 -7.86
CA VAL A 515 -17.45 23.27 -7.33
C VAL A 515 -17.51 24.47 -8.26
N SER A 516 -17.36 24.26 -9.57
CA SER A 516 -17.37 25.36 -10.55
C SER A 516 -18.72 26.09 -10.63
N HIS A 517 -19.82 25.34 -10.51
CA HIS A 517 -21.18 25.86 -10.46
C HIS A 517 -21.39 26.73 -9.22
N TRP A 518 -21.08 26.20 -8.03
CA TRP A 518 -21.26 26.93 -6.78
C TRP A 518 -20.33 28.14 -6.66
N GLN A 519 -19.09 28.06 -7.14
CA GLN A 519 -18.19 29.21 -7.20
C GLN A 519 -18.75 30.37 -8.04
N ARG A 520 -19.45 30.06 -9.13
CA ARG A 520 -20.12 31.09 -9.94
C ARG A 520 -21.27 31.73 -9.17
N PHE A 521 -22.07 30.93 -8.46
CA PHE A 521 -23.16 31.41 -7.60
C PHE A 521 -22.64 32.28 -6.44
N ALA A 522 -21.54 31.88 -5.80
CA ALA A 522 -20.89 32.68 -4.76
C ALA A 522 -20.38 34.02 -5.30
N ARG A 523 -19.73 34.04 -6.48
CA ARG A 523 -19.25 35.28 -7.11
C ARG A 523 -20.35 36.31 -7.36
N GLN A 524 -21.56 35.85 -7.66
CA GLN A 524 -22.73 36.72 -7.85
C GLN A 524 -23.27 37.25 -6.51
N ASN A 525 -23.04 36.53 -5.40
CA ASN A 525 -23.59 36.78 -4.07
C ASN A 525 -22.51 36.83 -2.97
N ASN A 526 -21.38 37.51 -3.23
CA ASN A 526 -20.16 37.47 -2.41
C ASN A 526 -20.33 37.95 -0.95
N SER A 527 -21.41 38.68 -0.63
CA SER A 527 -21.69 39.15 0.74
C SER A 527 -22.39 38.12 1.63
N ARG A 528 -23.00 37.08 1.02
CA ARG A 528 -23.83 36.09 1.74
C ARG A 528 -23.34 34.65 1.56
N ILE A 529 -22.57 34.36 0.51
CA ILE A 529 -22.23 32.98 0.11
C ILE A 529 -20.73 32.80 -0.07
N TRP A 530 -20.18 31.78 0.60
CA TRP A 530 -18.78 31.37 0.47
C TRP A 530 -18.69 29.92 -0.02
N THR A 531 -17.75 29.63 -0.92
CA THR A 531 -17.59 28.30 -1.51
C THR A 531 -16.16 27.81 -1.45
N TYR A 532 -15.97 26.57 -0.98
CA TYR A 532 -14.66 25.96 -0.83
C TYR A 532 -14.63 24.55 -1.43
N ASN A 533 -13.51 24.22 -2.07
CA ASN A 533 -13.24 22.87 -2.52
C ASN A 533 -12.76 22.02 -1.33
N PHE A 534 -13.69 21.37 -0.64
CA PHE A 534 -13.44 20.65 0.59
C PHE A 534 -14.30 19.39 0.70
N ASP A 535 -13.64 18.25 0.95
CA ASP A 535 -14.30 16.95 1.14
C ASP A 535 -14.57 16.69 2.62
N PHE A 536 -15.80 17.00 3.04
CA PHE A 536 -16.26 16.76 4.40
C PHE A 536 -16.27 15.26 4.75
N GLY A 537 -16.42 14.37 3.76
CA GLY A 537 -16.28 12.93 3.92
C GLY A 537 -14.90 12.50 4.43
N ARG A 538 -13.88 13.35 4.22
CA ARG A 538 -12.50 13.16 4.66
C ARG A 538 -12.09 14.12 5.77
N LEU A 539 -13.05 14.70 6.50
CA LEU A 539 -12.81 15.66 7.58
C LEU A 539 -11.69 15.18 8.52
N ASN A 540 -11.75 13.94 9.00
CA ASN A 540 -10.71 13.35 9.85
C ASN A 540 -9.30 13.42 9.23
N GLU A 541 -9.14 12.90 8.00
CA GLU A 541 -7.84 12.88 7.33
C GLU A 541 -7.30 14.30 7.08
N LEU A 542 -8.19 15.24 6.78
CA LEU A 542 -7.85 16.64 6.56
C LEU A 542 -7.47 17.32 7.86
N THR A 543 -8.23 17.14 8.95
CA THR A 543 -7.90 17.64 10.29
C THR A 543 -6.48 17.23 10.69
N VAL A 544 -6.14 15.94 10.60
CA VAL A 544 -4.78 15.43 10.93
C VAL A 544 -3.71 16.06 10.03
N LYS A 545 -3.99 16.17 8.72
CA LYS A 545 -3.03 16.69 7.75
C LYS A 545 -2.77 18.18 7.94
N PHE A 546 -3.80 18.97 8.23
CA PHE A 546 -3.71 20.40 8.44
C PHE A 546 -3.06 20.71 9.80
N PHE A 547 -3.45 19.98 10.85
CA PHE A 547 -2.83 20.09 12.18
C PHE A 547 -1.30 19.89 12.11
N ARG A 548 -0.83 18.84 11.43
CA ARG A 548 0.60 18.57 11.28
C ARG A 548 1.38 19.60 10.45
N LYS A 549 0.71 20.34 9.57
CA LYS A 549 1.39 21.24 8.61
C LYS A 549 1.37 22.69 9.05
N ASN A 550 0.21 23.16 9.52
CA ASN A 550 -0.07 24.57 9.72
C ASN A 550 -0.56 24.87 11.14
N HIS A 551 -0.70 23.86 12.01
CA HIS A 551 -1.27 23.99 13.36
C HIS A 551 -2.67 24.65 13.42
N VAL A 552 -3.38 24.74 12.29
CA VAL A 552 -4.72 25.33 12.19
C VAL A 552 -5.69 24.28 11.65
N TYR A 553 -6.91 24.28 12.17
CA TYR A 553 -7.96 23.36 11.76
C TYR A 553 -8.67 23.82 10.48
N PRO A 554 -9.08 22.88 9.61
CA PRO A 554 -9.59 23.24 8.28
C PRO A 554 -10.90 24.05 8.33
N LEU A 555 -11.84 23.74 9.23
CA LEU A 555 -13.12 24.46 9.29
C LEU A 555 -12.96 25.85 9.92
N HIS A 556 -11.92 26.06 10.73
CA HIS A 556 -11.68 27.33 11.40
C HIS A 556 -11.48 28.45 10.39
N SER A 557 -10.60 28.23 9.41
CA SER A 557 -10.32 29.21 8.35
C SER A 557 -11.54 29.55 7.48
N PHE A 558 -12.50 28.63 7.35
CA PHE A 558 -13.70 28.88 6.54
C PHE A 558 -14.72 29.75 7.28
N LEU A 559 -14.82 29.57 8.60
CA LEU A 559 -15.77 30.28 9.45
C LEU A 559 -15.26 31.68 9.85
N GLU A 560 -13.95 31.84 10.05
CA GLU A 560 -13.31 33.15 10.19
C GLU A 560 -13.57 34.05 8.97
N ALA A 561 -13.52 33.47 7.76
CA ALA A 561 -13.84 34.20 6.53
C ALA A 561 -15.30 34.70 6.46
N CYS A 562 -16.19 34.14 7.28
CA CYS A 562 -17.59 34.57 7.44
C CYS A 562 -17.81 35.51 8.63
N ALA A 563 -16.72 36.04 9.21
CA ALA A 563 -16.72 36.88 10.40
C ALA A 563 -17.41 36.22 11.61
N ILE A 564 -17.28 34.90 11.76
CA ILE A 564 -17.55 34.21 13.02
C ILE A 564 -16.21 33.96 13.70
N ASN A 565 -16.05 34.51 14.90
CA ASN A 565 -14.86 34.30 15.72
C ASN A 565 -15.13 33.19 16.73
N ALA A 566 -14.08 32.46 17.11
CA ALA A 566 -14.18 31.46 18.16
C ALA A 566 -14.54 32.14 19.49
N ASP A 567 -15.45 31.53 20.26
CA ASP A 567 -15.79 32.00 21.60
C ASP A 567 -14.69 31.53 22.58
N PRO A 568 -13.89 32.45 23.15
CA PRO A 568 -12.81 32.10 24.07
C PRO A 568 -13.32 31.41 25.33
N GLN A 569 -14.51 31.77 25.83
CA GLN A 569 -15.11 31.16 27.00
C GLN A 569 -15.52 29.73 26.68
N TRP A 570 -16.23 29.52 25.57
CA TRP A 570 -16.62 28.19 25.11
C TRP A 570 -15.43 27.28 24.83
N THR A 571 -14.36 27.80 24.22
CA THR A 571 -13.16 27.00 23.93
C THR A 571 -12.38 26.62 25.18
N ALA A 572 -12.37 27.47 26.21
CA ALA A 572 -11.71 27.20 27.47
C ALA A 572 -12.53 26.27 28.38
N THR A 573 -13.81 26.56 28.63
CA THR A 573 -14.62 25.85 29.63
C THR A 573 -15.62 24.87 29.01
N GLY A 574 -16.00 25.06 27.75
CA GLY A 574 -17.07 24.30 27.10
C GLY A 574 -18.47 24.70 27.51
N GLU A 575 -18.60 25.82 28.22
CA GLU A 575 -19.87 26.45 28.62
C GLU A 575 -20.14 27.69 27.76
N GLN A 576 -21.40 27.95 27.44
CA GLN A 576 -21.78 29.12 26.64
C GLN A 576 -21.71 30.41 27.49
N SER A 577 -21.33 31.52 26.86
CA SER A 577 -21.61 32.85 27.39
C SER A 577 -23.12 33.08 27.51
N ALA A 578 -23.56 33.83 28.53
CA ALA A 578 -24.98 34.06 28.85
C ALA A 578 -25.78 34.79 27.74
N THR A 579 -25.11 35.30 26.70
CA THR A 579 -25.69 36.11 25.63
C THR A 579 -26.16 35.31 24.40
N ASP A 580 -25.63 34.10 24.16
CA ASP A 580 -25.93 33.32 22.94
C ASP A 580 -26.83 32.10 23.23
N ARG A 581 -28.11 32.20 22.84
CA ARG A 581 -29.08 31.10 22.99
C ARG A 581 -29.10 30.11 21.82
N ASP A 582 -28.73 30.55 20.62
CA ASP A 582 -28.83 29.76 19.39
C ASP A 582 -27.48 29.26 18.85
N PRO A 583 -27.45 28.15 18.09
CA PRO A 583 -26.20 27.55 17.63
C PRO A 583 -25.54 28.42 16.54
N PRO A 584 -24.25 28.77 16.66
CA PRO A 584 -23.58 29.67 15.73
C PRO A 584 -23.37 29.07 14.34
N VAL A 585 -23.34 27.74 14.24
CA VAL A 585 -23.15 27.02 12.97
C VAL A 585 -24.06 25.80 12.91
N VAL A 586 -24.73 25.64 11.77
CA VAL A 586 -25.55 24.46 11.45
C VAL A 586 -24.96 23.76 10.22
N TYR A 587 -24.44 22.55 10.41
CA TYR A 587 -23.89 21.73 9.33
C TYR A 587 -25.00 20.88 8.70
N ILE A 588 -25.24 20.99 7.40
CA ILE A 588 -26.30 20.24 6.71
C ILE A 588 -25.70 19.52 5.49
N GLY A 589 -26.02 18.24 5.32
CA GLY A 589 -25.60 17.53 4.12
C GLY A 589 -25.71 16.01 4.21
N VAL A 590 -25.12 15.35 3.22
CA VAL A 590 -25.12 13.88 3.16
C VAL A 590 -23.72 13.34 3.38
N LEU A 591 -23.58 12.45 4.36
CA LEU A 591 -22.32 11.76 4.62
C LEU A 591 -22.17 10.57 3.66
N PRO A 592 -20.95 10.24 3.21
CA PRO A 592 -20.72 9.04 2.40
C PRO A 592 -21.25 7.78 3.11
N PRO A 593 -22.28 7.11 2.56
CA PRO A 593 -22.95 6.04 3.29
C PRO A 593 -22.00 4.85 3.50
N PHE A 594 -22.15 4.19 4.65
CA PHE A 594 -21.34 3.06 5.11
C PHE A 594 -19.86 3.38 5.45
N HIS A 595 -19.46 4.66 5.37
CA HIS A 595 -18.10 5.14 5.67
C HIS A 595 -18.08 6.28 6.69
N GLU A 596 -19.12 6.40 7.52
CA GLU A 596 -19.35 7.54 8.42
C GLU A 596 -18.52 7.47 9.71
N ARG A 597 -17.95 6.30 10.03
CA ARG A 597 -17.26 6.04 11.31
C ARG A 597 -16.17 7.07 11.62
N SER A 598 -15.28 7.34 10.68
CA SER A 598 -14.14 8.25 10.88
C SER A 598 -14.58 9.69 11.12
N ILE A 599 -15.70 10.10 10.52
CA ILE A 599 -16.24 11.46 10.61
C ILE A 599 -16.84 11.69 11.98
N PHE A 600 -17.72 10.80 12.44
CA PHE A 600 -18.30 10.92 13.78
C PHE A 600 -17.28 10.79 14.91
N LEU A 601 -16.21 9.99 14.73
CA LEU A 601 -15.11 9.97 15.70
C LEU A 601 -14.35 11.31 15.71
N CYS A 602 -14.15 11.93 14.55
CA CYS A 602 -13.55 13.26 14.46
C CYS A 602 -14.46 14.33 15.11
N LEU A 603 -15.77 14.28 14.89
CA LEU A 603 -16.73 15.22 15.49
C LEU A 603 -16.78 15.07 17.01
N LEU A 604 -16.76 13.84 17.51
CA LEU A 604 -16.66 13.58 18.95
C LEU A 604 -15.36 14.13 19.54
N ALA A 605 -14.21 13.88 18.89
CA ALA A 605 -12.93 14.47 19.29
C ALA A 605 -13.00 15.99 19.32
N ASN A 606 -13.47 16.61 18.23
CA ASN A 606 -13.65 18.06 18.12
C ASN A 606 -14.54 18.63 19.24
N ARG A 607 -15.57 17.90 19.69
CA ARG A 607 -16.45 18.34 20.79
C ARG A 607 -15.76 18.23 22.15
N MET A 608 -15.05 17.13 22.40
CA MET A 608 -14.30 16.94 23.66
C MET A 608 -13.25 18.03 23.86
N THR A 609 -12.57 18.40 22.78
CA THR A 609 -11.49 19.39 22.81
C THR A 609 -11.94 20.81 22.47
N ARG A 610 -13.23 20.99 22.14
CA ARG A 610 -13.84 22.26 21.72
C ARG A 610 -13.07 22.95 20.58
N GLN A 611 -12.59 22.18 19.61
CA GLN A 611 -11.77 22.67 18.51
C GLN A 611 -12.42 22.37 17.14
N ASN A 612 -11.91 22.99 16.08
CA ASN A 612 -12.36 22.77 14.69
C ASN A 612 -13.88 23.04 14.51
N ALA A 613 -14.70 21.99 14.35
CA ALA A 613 -16.14 22.13 14.11
C ALA A 613 -16.91 22.80 15.28
N PHE A 614 -16.39 22.69 16.50
CA PHE A 614 -17.02 23.18 17.73
C PHE A 614 -16.24 24.33 18.39
N ALA A 615 -15.28 24.95 17.69
CA ALA A 615 -14.51 26.07 18.24
C ALA A 615 -15.35 27.35 18.43
N PHE A 616 -16.47 27.45 17.73
CA PHE A 616 -17.28 28.66 17.64
C PHE A 616 -18.48 28.66 18.56
N GLY A 617 -18.76 27.53 19.23
CA GLY A 617 -19.94 27.31 20.07
C GLY A 617 -20.60 25.95 19.80
N PRO A 618 -21.84 25.73 20.29
CA PRO A 618 -22.55 24.47 20.12
C PRO A 618 -23.09 24.30 18.69
N SER A 619 -22.25 23.84 17.77
CA SER A 619 -22.68 23.62 16.39
C SER A 619 -23.60 22.40 16.25
N GLU A 620 -24.75 22.59 15.60
CA GLU A 620 -25.67 21.49 15.28
C GLU A 620 -25.30 20.85 13.94
N MET A 621 -25.60 19.55 13.77
CA MET A 621 -25.43 18.87 12.50
C MET A 621 -26.70 18.11 12.11
N LEU A 622 -27.14 18.32 10.88
CA LEU A 622 -28.20 17.58 10.22
C LEU A 622 -27.58 16.73 9.09
N ALA A 623 -27.56 15.42 9.30
CA ALA A 623 -26.85 14.52 8.39
C ALA A 623 -27.62 13.24 8.11
N PHE A 624 -27.66 12.87 6.83
CA PHE A 624 -28.10 11.55 6.42
C PHE A 624 -27.03 10.51 6.76
N VAL A 625 -27.44 9.44 7.44
CA VAL A 625 -26.58 8.33 7.85
C VAL A 625 -27.19 6.99 7.44
N SER A 626 -26.33 6.00 7.17
CA SER A 626 -26.80 4.63 6.87
C SER A 626 -27.38 3.92 8.11
N ALA A 627 -28.25 2.94 7.89
CA ALA A 627 -28.88 2.13 8.96
C ALA A 627 -27.87 1.58 10.01
N PRO A 628 -26.71 1.01 9.63
CA PRO A 628 -25.71 0.56 10.61
C PRO A 628 -25.18 1.66 11.51
N LYS A 629 -25.07 2.88 10.99
CA LYS A 629 -24.63 4.03 11.76
C LYS A 629 -25.76 4.57 12.63
N TYR A 630 -26.98 4.62 12.10
CA TYR A 630 -28.17 5.06 12.84
C TYR A 630 -28.37 4.25 14.14
N ILE A 631 -28.21 2.93 14.12
CA ILE A 631 -28.30 2.09 15.34
C ILE A 631 -27.32 2.50 16.45
N LEU A 632 -26.15 3.02 16.08
CA LEU A 632 -25.17 3.49 17.06
C LEU A 632 -25.55 4.82 17.68
N LEU A 633 -26.35 5.61 16.96
CA LEU A 633 -26.82 6.94 17.37
C LEU A 633 -28.20 6.84 18.05
N SER A 634 -28.99 5.83 17.74
CA SER A 634 -30.32 5.63 18.31
C SER A 634 -30.27 5.29 19.81
N ALA A 635 -31.35 5.65 20.51
CA ALA A 635 -31.58 5.34 21.91
C ALA A 635 -32.19 3.93 22.12
N ASP A 636 -32.46 3.16 21.06
CA ASP A 636 -33.11 1.84 21.16
C ASP A 636 -32.32 0.80 21.98
N ASP A 637 -33.00 -0.09 22.71
CA ASP A 637 -32.42 -1.11 23.60
C ASP A 637 -31.79 -2.33 22.89
N VAL A 638 -31.18 -2.10 21.72
CA VAL A 638 -30.51 -3.16 20.96
C VAL A 638 -29.16 -3.49 21.59
N LYS A 639 -28.97 -4.75 22.00
CA LYS A 639 -27.69 -5.25 22.55
C LYS A 639 -26.58 -5.20 21.50
N LEU A 640 -25.68 -4.22 21.62
CA LEU A 640 -24.52 -4.02 20.74
C LEU A 640 -23.28 -4.82 21.18
N PRO A 641 -22.34 -5.14 20.26
CA PRO A 641 -21.05 -5.74 20.62
C PRO A 641 -20.23 -4.88 21.60
N LYS A 642 -19.36 -5.51 22.39
CA LYS A 642 -18.62 -4.88 23.52
C LYS A 642 -18.01 -3.49 23.21
N MET A 643 -17.11 -3.40 22.23
CA MET A 643 -16.45 -2.13 21.87
C MET A 643 -17.39 -1.09 21.24
N THR A 644 -18.55 -1.54 20.75
CA THR A 644 -19.55 -0.69 20.10
C THR A 644 -20.49 -0.06 21.12
N ARG A 645 -20.78 -0.76 22.23
CA ARG A 645 -21.55 -0.25 23.38
C ARG A 645 -20.89 1.01 23.97
N TYR A 646 -19.58 0.96 24.20
CA TYR A 646 -18.78 2.10 24.65
C TYR A 646 -19.01 3.35 23.78
N ARG A 647 -18.95 3.20 22.46
CA ARG A 647 -19.06 4.32 21.52
C ARG A 647 -20.43 4.97 21.53
N ARG A 648 -21.48 4.16 21.58
CA ARG A 648 -22.85 4.66 21.68
C ARG A 648 -23.02 5.51 22.93
N LEU A 649 -22.66 4.96 24.09
CA LEU A 649 -22.72 5.67 25.36
C LEU A 649 -21.89 6.97 25.33
N HIS A 650 -20.68 6.90 24.75
CA HIS A 650 -19.82 8.07 24.65
C HIS A 650 -20.37 9.14 23.69
N TYR A 651 -21.04 8.77 22.59
CA TYR A 651 -21.77 9.75 21.77
C TYR A 651 -22.89 10.44 22.57
N HIS A 652 -23.67 9.68 23.33
CA HIS A 652 -24.79 10.22 24.12
C HIS A 652 -24.36 11.06 25.34
N LEU A 653 -23.10 10.96 25.78
CA LEU A 653 -22.53 11.85 26.79
C LEU A 653 -22.38 13.28 26.27
N TYR A 654 -22.08 13.44 24.97
CA TYR A 654 -21.77 14.75 24.39
C TYR A 654 -22.84 15.26 23.43
N PHE A 655 -23.70 14.39 22.90
CA PHE A 655 -24.69 14.73 21.89
C PHE A 655 -26.04 14.10 22.20
N ASP A 656 -27.10 14.83 21.86
CA ASP A 656 -28.44 14.30 21.71
C ASP A 656 -28.73 14.05 20.22
N PHE A 657 -29.29 12.89 19.93
CA PHE A 657 -29.65 12.48 18.57
C PHE A 657 -31.16 12.44 18.44
N GLN A 658 -31.70 13.16 17.46
CA GLN A 658 -33.10 13.14 17.08
C GLN A 658 -33.22 12.64 15.65
N HIS A 659 -34.07 11.63 15.45
CA HIS A 659 -34.47 11.19 14.11
C HIS A 659 -35.53 12.15 13.57
N ILE A 660 -35.35 12.58 12.31
CA ILE A 660 -36.29 13.49 11.64
C ILE A 660 -37.10 12.75 10.59
N LEU A 661 -36.42 12.11 9.64
CA LEU A 661 -37.03 11.48 8.48
C LEU A 661 -36.16 10.34 7.94
N THR A 662 -36.73 9.53 7.06
CA THR A 662 -36.09 8.35 6.44
C THR A 662 -36.36 8.38 4.94
N GLU A 663 -35.31 8.26 4.15
CA GLU A 663 -35.38 8.37 2.68
C GLU A 663 -34.66 7.21 2.00
N PRO A 664 -35.22 6.64 0.91
CA PRO A 664 -34.57 5.54 0.20
C PRO A 664 -33.31 6.01 -0.54
N ILE A 665 -32.29 5.16 -0.65
CA ILE A 665 -31.00 5.49 -1.31
C ILE A 665 -31.18 5.96 -2.77
N SER A 666 -32.29 5.59 -3.42
CA SER A 666 -32.62 6.02 -4.79
C SER A 666 -32.84 7.52 -4.94
N THR A 667 -33.20 8.26 -3.88
CA THR A 667 -33.40 9.73 -3.93
C THR A 667 -32.09 10.51 -3.87
N PHE A 668 -30.95 9.82 -3.79
CA PHE A 668 -29.63 10.41 -3.68
C PHE A 668 -28.78 10.18 -4.93
N TYR A 669 -27.83 11.08 -5.14
CA TYR A 669 -26.89 11.03 -6.25
C TYR A 669 -25.44 10.95 -5.75
N PRO A 670 -24.58 10.12 -6.37
CA PRO A 670 -24.91 9.11 -7.38
C PRO A 670 -25.54 7.86 -6.76
N ASN A 671 -26.37 7.13 -7.51
CA ASN A 671 -27.01 5.92 -6.99
C ASN A 671 -25.97 4.85 -6.57
N ILE A 672 -26.04 4.38 -5.32
CA ILE A 672 -25.09 3.43 -4.72
C ILE A 672 -25.82 2.12 -4.34
N SER A 673 -25.18 1.00 -4.64
CA SER A 673 -25.62 -0.32 -4.15
C SER A 673 -25.16 -0.56 -2.71
N VAL A 674 -26.04 -1.11 -1.87
CA VAL A 674 -25.71 -1.57 -0.52
C VAL A 674 -24.53 -2.58 -0.55
N PRO A 675 -23.51 -2.45 0.31
CA PRO A 675 -22.40 -3.39 0.37
C PRO A 675 -22.85 -4.81 0.72
N LYS A 676 -22.22 -5.83 0.11
CA LYS A 676 -22.51 -7.26 0.41
C LYS A 676 -22.28 -7.66 1.87
N LYS A 677 -21.47 -6.90 2.62
CA LYS A 677 -21.17 -7.13 4.03
C LYS A 677 -21.42 -5.84 4.79
N ILE A 678 -22.54 -5.79 5.48
CA ILE A 678 -22.97 -4.64 6.28
C ILE A 678 -22.45 -4.82 7.71
N GLN A 679 -21.96 -3.74 8.32
CA GLN A 679 -21.60 -3.77 9.74
C GLN A 679 -22.87 -3.91 10.57
N TYR A 680 -22.84 -4.75 11.61
CA TYR A 680 -23.97 -4.96 12.52
C TYR A 680 -25.26 -5.47 11.85
N SER A 681 -25.16 -6.21 10.73
CA SER A 681 -26.36 -6.70 10.00
C SER A 681 -27.38 -7.39 10.91
N SER A 682 -26.92 -8.25 11.83
CA SER A 682 -27.81 -8.93 12.79
C SER A 682 -28.52 -8.00 13.77
N GLN A 683 -27.93 -6.84 14.09
CA GLN A 683 -28.54 -5.85 14.95
C GLN A 683 -29.49 -4.95 14.16
N VAL A 684 -29.16 -4.66 12.90
CA VAL A 684 -30.03 -3.93 11.98
C VAL A 684 -31.33 -4.69 11.72
N GLU A 685 -31.22 -6.00 11.48
CA GLU A 685 -32.37 -6.90 11.33
C GLU A 685 -33.23 -6.93 12.61
N LYS A 686 -32.59 -7.02 13.79
CA LYS A 686 -33.31 -7.00 15.08
C LYS A 686 -34.00 -5.68 15.39
N ALA A 687 -33.45 -4.57 14.89
CA ALA A 687 -34.01 -3.24 15.03
C ALA A 687 -35.07 -2.93 13.96
N SER A 688 -35.39 -3.87 13.06
CA SER A 688 -36.33 -3.68 11.96
C SER A 688 -36.05 -2.45 11.08
N LEU A 689 -34.76 -2.12 10.89
CA LEU A 689 -34.35 -0.97 10.08
C LEU A 689 -34.09 -1.38 8.62
N ASP A 690 -34.50 -0.54 7.68
CA ASP A 690 -34.27 -0.77 6.26
C ASP A 690 -32.85 -0.36 5.85
N VAL A 691 -32.11 -1.31 5.27
CA VAL A 691 -30.74 -1.09 4.82
C VAL A 691 -30.69 -0.29 3.51
N ASN A 692 -31.78 -0.29 2.74
CA ASN A 692 -31.88 0.45 1.49
C ASN A 692 -32.27 1.92 1.70
N SER A 693 -32.38 2.37 2.95
CA SER A 693 -32.76 3.74 3.32
C SER A 693 -31.66 4.43 4.14
N LEU A 694 -31.60 5.75 4.02
CA LEU A 694 -30.79 6.66 4.82
C LEU A 694 -31.69 7.40 5.81
N TYR A 695 -31.15 7.64 7.01
CA TYR A 695 -31.86 8.24 8.12
C TYR A 695 -31.30 9.64 8.34
N LEU A 696 -32.16 10.66 8.30
CA LEU A 696 -31.78 12.03 8.64
C LEU A 696 -31.76 12.18 10.16
N VAL A 697 -30.57 12.43 10.70
CA VAL A 697 -30.36 12.57 12.13
C VAL A 697 -29.89 13.98 12.43
N ARG A 698 -30.57 14.62 13.39
CA ARG A 698 -30.14 15.85 14.03
C ARG A 698 -29.27 15.50 15.22
N MET A 699 -28.00 15.90 15.16
CA MET A 699 -27.04 15.79 16.24
C MET A 699 -26.91 17.16 16.92
N LYS A 700 -27.42 17.27 18.15
CA LYS A 700 -27.30 18.47 18.98
C LYS A 700 -26.21 18.26 20.04
N PRO A 701 -25.20 19.11 20.15
CA PRO A 701 -24.25 19.02 21.26
C PRO A 701 -24.94 19.38 22.57
N LYS A 702 -24.69 18.60 23.62
CA LYS A 702 -25.11 18.94 24.98
C LYS A 702 -24.35 20.18 25.42
N LEU A 703 -25.09 21.13 26.01
CA LEU A 703 -24.53 22.41 26.47
C LEU A 703 -23.56 22.20 27.64
N LYS A 704 -23.91 21.30 28.56
CA LYS A 704 -23.06 20.94 29.69
C LYS A 704 -22.16 19.76 29.33
N LEU A 705 -20.89 19.87 29.71
CA LEU A 705 -19.93 18.76 29.64
C LEU A 705 -20.25 17.71 30.72
N PRO A 706 -19.82 16.45 30.52
CA PRO A 706 -20.15 15.36 31.45
C PRO A 706 -19.47 15.47 32.82
N ILE A 707 -18.39 16.24 32.93
CA ILE A 707 -17.63 16.46 34.17
C ILE A 707 -17.40 17.95 34.32
N LYS A 708 -17.59 18.49 35.53
CA LYS A 708 -17.27 19.88 35.86
C LYS A 708 -15.77 20.06 35.97
N THR A 709 -15.23 21.05 35.27
CA THR A 709 -13.78 21.16 35.03
C THR A 709 -13.14 22.37 35.69
N ASP A 710 -13.74 22.87 36.78
CA ASP A 710 -13.25 24.02 37.54
C ASP A 710 -11.88 23.68 38.17
N ASN A 711 -10.79 24.10 37.53
CA ASN A 711 -9.38 24.09 37.98
C ASN A 711 -9.03 23.02 39.04
N ARG A 712 -9.17 21.75 38.67
CA ARG A 712 -8.80 20.62 39.53
C ARG A 712 -7.35 20.22 39.28
N ASN A 713 -6.50 20.33 40.29
CA ASN A 713 -5.12 19.81 40.30
C ASN A 713 -4.26 20.23 39.09
N ASP A 714 -4.40 21.47 38.61
CA ASP A 714 -3.69 22.03 37.43
C ASP A 714 -3.84 21.21 36.13
N LEU A 715 -4.87 20.37 36.02
CA LEU A 715 -5.12 19.57 34.82
C LEU A 715 -5.90 20.37 33.77
N SER A 716 -5.52 20.20 32.50
CA SER A 716 -6.27 20.81 31.40
C SER A 716 -7.64 20.15 31.25
N VAL A 717 -8.62 20.92 30.78
CA VAL A 717 -9.96 20.41 30.51
C VAL A 717 -9.94 19.30 29.45
N ASP A 718 -9.03 19.40 28.48
CA ASP A 718 -8.79 18.38 27.46
C ASP A 718 -8.30 17.06 28.08
N HIS A 719 -7.38 17.13 29.04
CA HIS A 719 -6.87 15.97 29.77
C HIS A 719 -7.99 15.24 30.51
N VAL A 720 -8.81 15.98 31.25
CA VAL A 720 -9.93 15.42 32.04
C VAL A 720 -10.90 14.63 31.15
N LEU A 721 -11.34 15.22 30.04
CA LEU A 721 -12.30 14.58 29.12
C LEU A 721 -11.68 13.44 28.30
N SER A 722 -10.42 13.61 27.88
CA SER A 722 -9.65 12.58 27.20
C SER A 722 -9.44 11.35 28.09
N GLY A 723 -9.10 11.58 29.36
CA GLY A 723 -8.95 10.52 30.35
C GLY A 723 -10.25 9.81 30.68
N LEU A 724 -11.41 10.50 30.67
CA LEU A 724 -12.72 9.84 30.79
C LEU A 724 -12.95 8.88 29.61
N SER A 725 -12.59 9.34 28.41
CA SER A 725 -12.68 8.53 27.19
C SER A 725 -11.78 7.30 27.26
N PHE A 726 -10.55 7.46 27.75
CA PHE A 726 -9.59 6.39 27.98
C PHE A 726 -10.08 5.40 29.03
N PHE A 727 -10.49 5.90 30.21
CA PHE A 727 -11.01 5.12 31.32
C PHE A 727 -12.19 4.24 30.90
N HIS A 728 -13.19 4.84 30.25
CA HIS A 728 -14.36 4.11 29.78
C HIS A 728 -14.02 3.12 28.65
N ARG A 729 -13.01 3.41 27.81
CA ARG A 729 -12.50 2.44 26.82
C ARG A 729 -11.85 1.23 27.52
N GLN A 730 -11.02 1.45 28.54
CA GLN A 730 -10.36 0.37 29.29
C GLN A 730 -11.37 -0.49 30.06
N LEU A 731 -12.38 0.15 30.68
CA LEU A 731 -13.49 -0.54 31.33
C LEU A 731 -14.21 -1.49 30.37
N THR A 732 -14.54 -1.02 29.16
CA THR A 732 -15.30 -1.82 28.19
C THR A 732 -14.47 -2.85 27.42
N ALA A 733 -13.15 -2.62 27.30
CA ALA A 733 -12.22 -3.59 26.74
C ALA A 733 -11.97 -4.78 27.69
N SER A 734 -12.14 -4.56 29.00
CA SER A 734 -11.91 -5.58 30.03
C SER A 734 -12.88 -6.77 29.95
N PRO A 735 -12.47 -7.97 30.42
CA PRO A 735 -13.36 -9.14 30.46
C PRO A 735 -14.63 -8.87 31.28
N LYS A 736 -15.77 -9.48 30.91
CA LYS A 736 -17.08 -9.22 31.55
C LYS A 736 -17.13 -9.53 33.04
N ASN A 737 -16.30 -10.47 33.48
CA ASN A 737 -16.30 -10.99 34.84
C ASN A 737 -15.32 -10.28 35.77
N THR A 738 -14.53 -9.31 35.28
CA THR A 738 -13.63 -8.56 36.16
C THR A 738 -14.44 -7.70 37.11
N THR A 739 -14.02 -7.68 38.37
CA THR A 739 -14.56 -6.76 39.38
C THR A 739 -13.92 -5.38 39.22
N ILE A 740 -14.53 -4.36 39.83
CA ILE A 740 -13.96 -3.01 39.89
C ILE A 740 -12.58 -3.06 40.57
N GLU A 741 -12.43 -3.87 41.61
CA GLU A 741 -11.16 -4.06 42.34
C GLU A 741 -10.02 -4.56 41.41
N GLU A 742 -10.27 -5.64 40.66
CA GLU A 742 -9.28 -6.20 39.73
C GLU A 742 -8.96 -5.21 38.61
N PHE A 743 -9.93 -4.40 38.19
CA PHE A 743 -9.73 -3.40 37.16
C PHE A 743 -8.85 -2.24 37.64
N LEU A 744 -9.19 -1.65 38.78
CA LEU A 744 -8.47 -0.50 39.34
C LEU A 744 -7.08 -0.87 39.82
N SER A 745 -6.87 -2.05 40.41
CA SER A 745 -5.52 -2.51 40.81
C SER A 745 -4.56 -2.65 39.64
N ASN A 746 -5.06 -2.99 38.45
CA ASN A 746 -4.26 -3.08 37.23
C ASN A 746 -4.03 -1.72 36.56
N LEU A 747 -5.03 -0.84 36.57
CA LEU A 747 -4.98 0.44 35.85
C LEU A 747 -4.35 1.57 36.69
N LEU A 748 -4.69 1.62 37.97
CA LEU A 748 -4.36 2.69 38.93
C LEU A 748 -3.97 2.07 40.29
N PRO A 749 -2.76 1.49 40.40
CA PRO A 749 -2.33 0.88 41.65
C PRO A 749 -2.26 1.92 42.77
N GLY A 750 -2.91 1.64 43.90
CA GLY A 750 -2.91 2.53 45.07
C GLY A 750 -4.10 3.50 45.19
N VAL A 751 -4.99 3.58 44.19
CA VAL A 751 -6.18 4.46 44.25
C VAL A 751 -7.28 3.96 45.21
N ARG A 752 -7.25 2.66 45.53
CA ARG A 752 -8.31 1.99 46.30
C ARG A 752 -8.58 2.59 47.68
N PRO A 753 -7.58 2.80 48.56
CA PRO A 753 -7.82 3.35 49.90
C PRO A 753 -8.49 4.73 49.88
N TYR A 754 -8.27 5.49 48.79
CA TYR A 754 -8.92 6.77 48.58
C TYR A 754 -10.37 6.63 48.10
N LEU A 755 -10.68 5.66 47.25
CA LEU A 755 -12.05 5.43 46.78
C LEU A 755 -12.93 4.72 47.82
N GLU A 756 -12.34 4.01 48.79
CA GLU A 756 -13.07 3.40 49.91
C GLU A 756 -13.75 4.43 50.82
N SER A 757 -13.29 5.68 50.85
CA SER A 757 -13.96 6.76 51.61
C SER A 757 -15.24 7.30 50.95
N PHE A 758 -15.63 6.79 49.78
CA PHE A 758 -16.80 7.27 49.01
C PHE A 758 -17.86 6.17 48.77
N ASP A 759 -17.87 5.11 49.58
CA ASP A 759 -18.89 4.03 49.59
C ASP A 759 -19.13 3.33 48.24
N HIS A 760 -18.07 3.17 47.42
CA HIS A 760 -18.17 2.40 46.17
C HIS A 760 -18.10 0.88 46.41
N ASP A 761 -19.02 0.11 45.83
CA ASP A 761 -18.98 -1.36 45.87
C ASP A 761 -17.95 -1.93 44.88
N PHE A 762 -16.76 -2.28 45.39
CA PHE A 762 -15.67 -2.83 44.58
C PHE A 762 -15.90 -4.27 44.08
N SER A 763 -16.89 -4.98 44.65
CA SER A 763 -17.22 -6.36 44.27
C SER A 763 -18.10 -6.45 43.02
N GLN A 764 -18.70 -5.32 42.62
CA GLN A 764 -19.54 -5.21 41.43
C GLN A 764 -18.76 -5.55 40.15
N LYS A 765 -19.44 -6.23 39.22
CA LYS A 765 -18.86 -6.58 37.90
C LYS A 765 -18.91 -5.39 36.95
N LEU A 766 -17.89 -5.24 36.10
CA LEU A 766 -17.81 -4.13 35.14
C LEU A 766 -18.98 -4.05 34.15
N GLU A 767 -19.60 -5.18 33.78
CA GLU A 767 -20.70 -5.19 32.78
C GLU A 767 -21.98 -4.47 33.27
N SER A 768 -22.19 -4.43 34.59
CA SER A 768 -23.41 -3.92 35.26
C SER A 768 -23.30 -2.48 35.73
N ILE A 769 -22.18 -1.79 35.52
CA ILE A 769 -21.97 -0.44 36.05
C ILE A 769 -22.72 0.59 35.17
N PRO A 770 -23.62 1.41 35.73
CA PRO A 770 -24.27 2.51 35.02
C PRO A 770 -23.27 3.65 34.73
N MET A 771 -23.55 4.44 33.70
CA MET A 771 -22.67 5.54 33.30
C MET A 771 -22.49 6.60 34.40
N GLU A 772 -23.53 6.86 35.20
CA GLU A 772 -23.48 7.81 36.32
C GLU A 772 -22.43 7.42 37.37
N GLN A 773 -22.36 6.12 37.69
CA GLN A 773 -21.36 5.59 38.61
C GLN A 773 -19.94 5.65 38.00
N ILE A 774 -19.80 5.47 36.69
CA ILE A 774 -18.51 5.63 35.98
C ILE A 774 -18.04 7.08 36.05
N LEU A 775 -18.93 8.05 35.81
CA LEU A 775 -18.62 9.47 35.88
C LEU A 775 -18.21 9.87 37.30
N SER A 776 -19.00 9.48 38.30
CA SER A 776 -18.71 9.73 39.72
C SER A 776 -17.37 9.13 40.15
N MET A 777 -17.11 7.87 39.80
CA MET A 777 -15.84 7.21 40.12
C MET A 777 -14.64 7.89 39.45
N TYR A 778 -14.76 8.24 38.16
CA TYR A 778 -13.68 8.91 37.44
C TYR A 778 -13.43 10.34 37.94
N GLU A 779 -14.49 11.07 38.32
CA GLU A 779 -14.38 12.38 38.96
C GLU A 779 -13.56 12.29 40.26
N LYS A 780 -13.82 11.29 41.11
CA LYS A 780 -13.02 11.03 42.31
C LYS A 780 -11.59 10.60 42.00
N ILE A 781 -11.35 9.82 40.96
CA ILE A 781 -10.00 9.42 40.55
C ILE A 781 -9.14 10.62 40.19
N ILE A 782 -9.70 11.64 39.53
CA ILE A 782 -8.97 12.87 39.19
C ILE A 782 -8.64 13.70 40.44
N ASP A 783 -9.55 13.71 41.42
CA ASP A 783 -9.39 14.41 42.70
C ASP A 783 -8.37 13.72 43.63
N TRP A 784 -7.94 12.49 43.31
CA TRP A 784 -6.97 11.74 44.11
C TRP A 784 -5.60 12.44 44.10
N PRO A 785 -5.01 12.78 45.27
CA PRO A 785 -3.72 13.47 45.33
C PRO A 785 -2.57 12.74 44.62
N GLY A 786 -2.60 11.40 44.56
CA GLY A 786 -1.61 10.60 43.86
C GLY A 786 -1.77 10.54 42.35
N TYR A 787 -2.80 11.19 41.77
CA TYR A 787 -3.08 11.13 40.33
C TYR A 787 -1.98 11.78 39.50
N THR A 788 -1.39 12.89 39.95
CA THR A 788 -0.33 13.60 39.22
C THR A 788 0.99 12.83 39.20
N GLU A 789 1.23 11.98 40.18
CA GLU A 789 2.44 11.18 40.34
C GLU A 789 2.30 9.77 39.72
N CYS A 790 1.09 9.37 39.32
CA CYS A 790 0.85 8.04 38.77
C CYS A 790 1.06 7.99 37.24
N GLY A 791 1.62 6.88 36.74
CA GLY A 791 1.87 6.69 35.31
C GLY A 791 0.61 6.66 34.42
N TYR A 792 -0.58 6.60 35.03
CA TYR A 792 -1.85 6.71 34.30
C TYR A 792 -2.06 8.10 33.69
N LYS A 793 -1.54 9.17 34.32
CA LYS A 793 -1.60 10.51 33.74
C LYS A 793 -0.85 10.55 32.40
N ASP A 794 0.37 10.02 32.36
CA ASP A 794 1.18 9.94 31.13
C ASP A 794 0.46 9.14 30.02
N GLU A 795 -0.20 8.05 30.38
CA GLU A 795 -1.01 7.27 29.42
C GLU A 795 -2.21 8.06 28.86
N VAL A 796 -2.82 8.94 29.67
CA VAL A 796 -3.91 9.82 29.24
C VAL A 796 -3.40 10.95 28.33
N ASP A 797 -2.22 11.50 28.62
CA ASP A 797 -1.57 12.50 27.77
C ASP A 797 -1.20 11.91 26.39
N ASP A 798 -0.62 10.71 26.36
CA ASP A 798 -0.37 9.94 25.13
C ASP A 798 -1.68 9.67 24.36
N TRP A 799 -2.76 9.36 25.10
CA TRP A 799 -4.08 9.13 24.52
C TRP A 799 -4.67 10.41 23.90
N LEU A 800 -4.49 11.56 24.54
CA LEU A 800 -4.89 12.87 24.03
C LEU A 800 -4.15 13.21 22.73
N GLU A 801 -2.83 12.99 22.67
CA GLU A 801 -2.06 13.15 21.43
C GLU A 801 -2.53 12.18 20.33
N MET A 802 -2.87 10.95 20.69
CA MET A 802 -3.35 9.95 19.73
C MET A 802 -4.72 10.33 19.14
N ILE A 803 -5.63 10.89 19.94
CA ILE A 803 -6.94 11.39 19.48
C ILE A 803 -6.75 12.37 18.31
N TRP A 804 -5.73 13.22 18.36
CA TRP A 804 -5.43 14.21 17.33
C TRP A 804 -4.61 13.68 16.16
N THR A 805 -3.69 12.75 16.39
CA THR A 805 -2.76 12.29 15.36
C THR A 805 -3.31 11.14 14.51
N SER A 806 -4.32 10.40 15.00
CA SER A 806 -4.94 9.29 14.25
C SER A 806 -6.32 8.85 14.79
N PRO A 807 -7.41 9.64 14.63
CA PRO A 807 -8.74 9.27 15.12
C PRO A 807 -9.35 8.01 14.45
N SER A 808 -8.69 7.45 13.43
CA SER A 808 -9.07 6.18 12.80
C SER A 808 -8.47 4.94 13.48
N LYS A 809 -7.43 5.11 14.32
CA LYS A 809 -6.77 4.06 15.10
C LYS A 809 -7.27 3.97 16.55
N SER A 810 -7.87 5.04 17.08
CA SER A 810 -8.68 5.01 18.31
C SER A 810 -10.02 4.28 18.09
#